data_AF-A0A1M7HQB5-F1
#
_entry.id   AF-A0A1M7HQB5-F1
#
_cell.length_a   1.000
_cell.length_b   1.000
_cell.length_c   1.000
_cell.angle_alpha   90.00
_cell.angle_beta   90.00
_cell.angle_gamma   90.00
#
_symmetry.space_group_name_H-M   'P 1'
#
loop_
_entity.id
_entity.type
_entity.pdbx_description
1 polymer ?
#
loop_
_entity_poly.entity_id
_entity_poly.type
_entity_poly.pdbx_seq_one_letter_code
_entity_poly.pdbx_strand_id
1 'polypeptide(L)'
;MRFSEIMQAGTITSVFQPVENNIANYWGSNIGSVFQQPEPVQPTYSPFAGSFQGILSSFYDTMDWSWLWPGGAFWKPDTSTPDSDADESETDDTDAVVDAEPPEETDAPASSGQGLNVSYFDVGKGIQSLSEVDFNATPDATEVIGALDMYRTRDAWWDGGPKNKFAARYEGYLNVTTSGEYTIYLTSDDGTALYLDGDQVIDHDGRHSTSEKSVTLHLEAGSHELQLDYFENLGAQTLVLEWAGPDSNGERVTIDGDSFSFVPFDTDDDDIADGSHDHDDTVTGSEGDDTVDSGDGSDDGMDMGHGDGTDDGMDHDDGTDGDMGHGDGSDGDMDHGDHGDHDNAGLEQPTTPEEEDAFVQAVISDPDEGHMMHMDDESKAMEHGQLLDLVPRNEATHIAVRDGDWFDPDTWYQGRIPDAGAKVLIPKGVSVRYNDESDDSLFTVRVDGELSFATDTDSRLLVDTLVVDTSGRLEIGTADNPIQDDVNVEIVIANNGDIDVDWDPSLLSRGVISHGQVEIHGAEKTGYTAVAEAPMAGDTEIRLAEIPDNWSVGDTIVLTGTHKTGWTLNPQTSQKEHVESQDEEVVITAIDGDTITIDRALTYDHDAPREDLSAYVANMSRNITFSSEDGDASEIHHRGHVMFMHNDDVDVRYAAFDDLGRTDKSEPAFHVDTLDPASIEADTNIQARYSFHFHRTGTEDQDNPAIAFGNAVSGSPGWGFVHHSSHAEFVQNIAFDVFGAAFVAEDGDETGLWWENMAIKSEGIGYGHAKTKSGEDTARDDVGRTGDGFFFGGRAVEAGHNIAANTTHGFTWMLRAADAVPTSDQLNQPDAYYALETPRSNDQIPIQSFHDNEAFGTQVGLIVVKTSRWQGHDVRTVMDGFTNWETSYGVELTYTSHYTLKDFDLLATENTDRIANAQVGFDFGPHTFDLVINGLKVEGFKTGVNMAQRFPADWTDADFGHVIIDLEANGNGVDLAGFDSNRHMIMTSDQLVPGRLQFEMHGETTIDVSEGLGLFFDGIKTDSIGSRDRQFIDDPQKAWLKPLLLRDGYFETEDGDYVMFVKDFVADRATGDLLKFTHVITLDATQKELDRLGAVNNGLVDINSSAPVANDDTASTAMETPIVIDVLANDSDPDGDALAIDGFTNPFHADLTLQDDGTLLYQPHENKVGTDSFDYWVIDDNGVLSQATVVVEIFDL
;
A
#
# COMPACT_ATOMS: atom_id res chain seq x y z
N MET A 1 18.86 9.66 -56.26
CA MET A 1 19.49 9.96 -57.58
C MET A 1 21.00 10.21 -57.38
N ARG A 2 21.85 10.13 -58.42
CA ARG A 2 23.32 9.94 -58.26
C ARG A 2 24.18 11.23 -58.17
N PHE A 3 25.38 11.03 -57.60
CA PHE A 3 26.66 11.78 -57.76
C PHE A 3 26.86 13.07 -56.95
N SER A 4 28.06 13.46 -56.50
CA SER A 4 29.28 12.73 -56.07
C SER A 4 30.40 13.74 -55.70
N GLU A 5 31.32 13.32 -54.84
CA GLU A 5 32.68 13.82 -54.61
C GLU A 5 33.40 14.53 -55.78
N ILE A 6 34.30 15.50 -55.47
CA ILE A 6 35.61 15.66 -56.15
C ILE A 6 36.73 16.07 -55.15
N MET A 7 37.58 15.08 -54.83
CA MET A 7 39.06 15.05 -54.83
C MET A 7 39.97 16.16 -54.23
N GLN A 8 40.89 15.68 -53.35
CA GLN A 8 42.38 15.77 -53.39
C GLN A 8 43.06 17.18 -53.49
N ALA A 9 44.14 17.54 -52.79
CA ALA A 9 45.33 16.77 -52.38
C ALA A 9 46.28 17.61 -51.48
N GLY A 10 47.17 16.95 -50.71
CA GLY A 10 48.60 17.33 -50.72
C GLY A 10 49.23 18.13 -49.57
N THR A 11 49.48 17.46 -48.44
CA THR A 11 50.79 17.39 -47.73
C THR A 11 51.55 18.64 -47.20
N ILE A 12 51.83 18.59 -45.88
CA ILE A 12 53.18 18.62 -45.22
C ILE A 12 53.65 19.84 -44.37
N THR A 13 54.02 19.51 -43.11
CA THR A 13 54.95 20.16 -42.12
C THR A 13 54.59 21.43 -41.32
N SER A 14 54.22 21.22 -40.05
CA SER A 14 54.91 21.65 -38.79
C SER A 14 55.47 23.08 -38.60
N VAL A 15 55.22 23.70 -37.43
CA VAL A 15 56.17 23.78 -36.26
C VAL A 15 55.51 24.53 -35.06
N PHE A 16 55.96 24.18 -33.86
CA PHE A 16 55.58 24.58 -32.49
C PHE A 16 55.61 26.08 -32.08
N GLN A 17 54.65 26.47 -31.21
CA GLN A 17 54.76 27.30 -29.97
C GLN A 17 55.23 28.79 -30.00
N PRO A 18 55.08 29.57 -28.89
CA PRO A 18 53.98 29.66 -27.89
C PRO A 18 53.68 31.14 -27.49
N VAL A 19 52.87 31.38 -26.43
CA VAL A 19 53.23 32.14 -25.19
C VAL A 19 51.99 32.33 -24.29
N GLU A 20 52.18 32.20 -22.97
CA GLU A 20 51.15 32.19 -21.92
C GLU A 20 50.95 33.53 -21.18
N ASN A 21 49.82 33.63 -20.46
CA ASN A 21 49.59 34.25 -19.12
C ASN A 21 50.09 35.67 -18.75
N ASN A 22 49.16 36.55 -18.33
CA ASN A 22 49.01 36.91 -16.89
C ASN A 22 47.96 38.01 -16.55
N ILE A 23 47.07 37.68 -15.57
CA ILE A 23 46.69 38.45 -14.36
C ILE A 23 45.94 39.83 -14.46
N ALA A 24 44.66 39.78 -14.06
CA ALA A 24 43.85 40.66 -13.16
C ALA A 24 43.96 42.22 -13.16
N ASN A 25 42.79 42.91 -13.23
CA ASN A 25 42.11 43.52 -12.05
C ASN A 25 40.92 44.46 -12.37
N TYR A 26 39.80 44.24 -11.66
CA TYR A 26 38.80 45.15 -11.06
C TYR A 26 38.47 46.57 -11.64
N TRP A 27 37.16 46.75 -11.94
CA TRP A 27 36.29 47.96 -11.98
C TRP A 27 36.53 49.12 -12.98
N GLY A 28 35.44 49.54 -13.66
CA GLY A 28 35.31 50.94 -14.13
C GLY A 28 34.39 51.26 -15.31
N SER A 29 33.07 51.36 -15.04
CA SER A 29 32.11 52.36 -15.59
C SER A 29 31.80 52.55 -17.10
N ASN A 30 30.49 52.70 -17.34
CA ASN A 30 29.81 53.64 -18.27
C ASN A 30 30.19 53.73 -19.76
N ILE A 31 29.20 53.46 -20.61
CA ILE A 31 28.84 54.37 -21.72
C ILE A 31 27.34 54.66 -21.64
N GLY A 32 26.94 55.91 -21.85
CA GLY A 32 25.54 56.29 -21.96
C GLY A 32 25.28 57.33 -23.05
N SER A 33 24.08 57.26 -23.63
CA SER A 33 23.35 58.37 -24.31
C SER A 33 23.95 58.89 -25.64
N VAL A 34 23.23 59.63 -26.51
CA VAL A 34 22.01 60.46 -26.38
C VAL A 34 21.20 60.44 -27.70
N PHE A 35 19.86 60.64 -27.64
CA PHE A 35 19.00 61.59 -28.43
C PHE A 35 17.56 61.05 -28.55
N GLN A 36 16.66 61.31 -27.59
CA GLN A 36 15.75 62.49 -27.46
C GLN A 36 14.62 62.60 -28.52
N GLN A 37 13.41 62.10 -28.15
CA GLN A 37 12.14 62.83 -27.86
C GLN A 37 11.77 64.14 -28.63
N PRO A 38 10.46 64.55 -28.78
CA PRO A 38 9.41 64.53 -27.71
C PRO A 38 7.93 64.24 -28.15
N GLU A 39 7.08 63.54 -27.36
CA GLU A 39 6.09 63.99 -26.33
C GLU A 39 4.61 64.17 -26.82
N PRO A 40 3.58 64.02 -25.92
CA PRO A 40 2.19 63.71 -26.29
C PRO A 40 1.15 64.79 -25.90
N VAL A 41 -0.16 64.44 -25.93
CA VAL A 41 -1.28 65.30 -25.49
C VAL A 41 -2.11 64.60 -24.39
N GLN A 42 -2.19 65.26 -23.22
CA GLN A 42 -3.03 64.96 -22.04
C GLN A 42 -4.49 65.41 -22.26
N PRO A 43 -5.53 64.80 -21.63
CA PRO A 43 -5.91 65.09 -20.21
C PRO A 43 -6.61 63.90 -19.45
N THR A 44 -6.89 63.87 -18.13
CA THR A 44 -6.53 64.65 -16.91
C THR A 44 -7.08 63.94 -15.64
N TYR A 45 -6.59 64.34 -14.44
CA TYR A 45 -7.20 64.27 -13.10
C TYR A 45 -7.04 63.00 -12.20
N SER A 46 -5.89 62.95 -11.50
CA SER A 46 -5.78 62.77 -10.03
C SER A 46 -6.22 64.09 -9.31
N PRO A 47 -6.27 64.34 -7.96
CA PRO A 47 -5.66 63.67 -6.77
C PRO A 47 -6.67 63.51 -5.57
N PHE A 48 -6.35 63.17 -4.31
CA PHE A 48 -5.14 62.98 -3.48
C PHE A 48 -5.29 61.65 -2.68
N ALA A 49 -4.25 60.88 -2.32
CA ALA A 49 -3.23 61.05 -1.26
C ALA A 49 -3.78 61.04 0.19
N GLY A 50 -3.09 60.52 1.22
CA GLY A 50 -1.73 59.98 1.38
C GLY A 50 -1.53 59.64 2.88
N SER A 51 -0.41 59.10 3.38
CA SER A 51 0.98 59.18 2.89
C SER A 51 1.92 58.15 3.51
N PHE A 52 2.86 57.65 2.69
CA PHE A 52 4.12 56.99 3.09
C PHE A 52 5.08 57.90 3.88
N GLN A 53 5.93 57.32 4.75
CA GLN A 53 7.40 57.51 4.85
C GLN A 53 7.97 56.62 5.97
N GLY A 54 9.17 55.99 5.89
CA GLY A 54 10.17 55.92 4.81
C GLY A 54 11.10 54.68 5.00
N ILE A 55 11.71 54.14 3.93
CA ILE A 55 13.07 54.44 3.40
C ILE A 55 14.23 53.61 4.03
N LEU A 56 14.66 52.57 3.29
CA LEU A 56 16.02 52.03 3.05
C LEU A 56 17.00 51.77 4.25
N SER A 57 17.35 50.50 4.53
CA SER A 57 18.57 49.83 4.01
C SER A 57 19.02 48.53 4.74
N SER A 58 18.93 47.38 4.06
CA SER A 58 19.68 46.09 4.20
C SER A 58 19.03 45.13 3.16
N PHE A 59 19.65 44.27 2.33
CA PHE A 59 20.96 43.59 2.24
C PHE A 59 21.20 42.43 3.22
N TYR A 60 20.91 41.21 2.71
CA TYR A 60 21.40 39.87 3.06
C TYR A 60 21.15 39.32 4.48
N ASP A 61 20.95 38.00 4.51
CA ASP A 61 20.64 37.12 5.65
C ASP A 61 19.29 37.46 6.34
N THR A 62 18.44 36.51 6.75
CA THR A 62 18.69 35.14 7.22
C THR A 62 17.61 34.14 6.74
N MET A 63 18.02 32.95 6.31
CA MET A 63 17.27 31.71 6.59
C MET A 63 17.98 31.01 7.74
N ASP A 64 17.24 30.66 8.79
CA ASP A 64 17.76 30.02 9.99
C ASP A 64 17.77 28.50 9.78
N TRP A 65 18.92 27.87 9.99
CA TRP A 65 19.17 26.44 9.74
C TRP A 65 19.44 25.72 11.06
N SER A 66 18.50 25.82 12.02
CA SER A 66 18.70 25.36 13.40
C SER A 66 17.67 24.34 13.90
N TRP A 67 17.12 23.50 13.01
CA TRP A 67 16.40 22.28 13.37
C TRP A 67 16.84 21.12 12.47
N LEU A 68 17.69 20.24 13.02
CA LEU A 68 17.97 18.85 12.65
C LEU A 68 19.07 18.34 13.63
N TRP A 69 19.05 17.04 13.96
CA TRP A 69 19.87 16.29 14.97
C TRP A 69 19.41 16.29 16.44
N PRO A 70 18.98 15.12 16.96
CA PRO A 70 18.94 14.81 18.39
C PRO A 70 20.09 13.86 18.83
N GLY A 71 20.58 14.02 20.07
CA GLY A 71 21.51 13.10 20.76
C GLY A 71 22.97 13.60 20.87
N GLY A 72 23.62 13.57 22.04
CA GLY A 72 23.16 13.22 23.38
C GLY A 72 24.19 13.54 24.49
N ALA A 73 23.66 13.73 25.71
CA ALA A 73 24.31 13.68 27.05
C ALA A 73 25.75 14.19 27.30
N PHE A 74 25.93 15.12 28.26
CA PHE A 74 26.85 14.98 29.41
C PHE A 74 26.51 15.96 30.56
N TRP A 75 27.11 15.79 31.74
CA TRP A 75 26.44 16.00 33.05
C TRP A 75 26.95 17.17 33.92
N LYS A 76 26.02 17.84 34.63
CA LYS A 76 26.15 18.61 35.92
C LYS A 76 26.91 19.97 35.97
N PRO A 77 26.76 20.78 37.07
CA PRO A 77 25.66 20.87 38.07
C PRO A 77 25.24 22.32 38.53
N ASP A 78 24.05 22.41 39.15
CA ASP A 78 23.73 23.17 40.40
C ASP A 78 24.00 24.70 40.50
N THR A 79 22.95 25.52 40.70
CA THR A 79 22.70 26.27 41.98
C THR A 79 21.46 27.19 41.99
N SER A 80 20.46 26.81 42.80
CA SER A 80 19.62 27.65 43.69
C SER A 80 18.91 28.95 43.19
N THR A 81 17.57 28.88 43.05
CA THR A 81 16.50 29.50 43.91
C THR A 81 16.72 30.86 44.63
N PRO A 82 15.65 31.58 45.08
CA PRO A 82 14.25 31.68 44.61
C PRO A 82 13.66 33.14 44.70
N ASP A 83 12.31 33.26 44.61
CA ASP A 83 11.40 34.33 45.10
C ASP A 83 11.53 35.75 44.46
N SER A 84 10.45 36.52 44.23
CA SER A 84 9.25 36.67 45.05
C SER A 84 8.06 37.35 44.33
N ASP A 85 6.85 36.88 44.61
CA ASP A 85 5.66 37.65 45.05
C ASP A 85 5.12 38.88 44.27
N ALA A 86 3.93 38.65 43.67
CA ALA A 86 2.63 39.12 44.18
C ALA A 86 1.96 40.45 43.70
N ASP A 87 0.63 40.37 43.78
CA ASP A 87 -0.39 41.41 43.99
C ASP A 87 -0.70 42.47 42.91
N GLU A 88 -1.95 42.93 42.73
CA GLU A 88 -3.30 42.34 42.97
C GLU A 88 -4.35 43.39 42.47
N SER A 89 -5.64 43.13 42.75
CA SER A 89 -6.79 44.07 42.77
C SER A 89 -7.45 44.43 41.42
N GLU A 90 -8.67 43.92 41.12
CA GLU A 90 -10.02 44.22 41.69
C GLU A 90 -10.66 45.48 41.07
N THR A 91 -11.98 45.72 40.95
CA THR A 91 -13.27 45.06 41.31
C THR A 91 -14.38 45.71 40.42
N ASP A 92 -15.39 45.01 39.88
CA ASP A 92 -16.69 44.53 40.44
C ASP A 92 -17.83 45.59 40.48
N ASP A 93 -19.07 45.17 40.17
CA ASP A 93 -20.34 45.54 40.86
C ASP A 93 -21.60 44.85 40.22
N THR A 94 -22.05 43.74 40.84
CA THR A 94 -23.36 43.53 41.55
C THR A 94 -24.74 43.69 40.82
N ASP A 95 -25.87 43.03 41.19
CA ASP A 95 -26.22 42.02 42.23
C ASP A 95 -27.60 41.34 41.95
N ALA A 96 -27.90 40.18 42.60
CA ALA A 96 -29.15 39.86 43.36
C ALA A 96 -29.77 38.41 43.30
N VAL A 97 -29.38 37.54 44.25
CA VAL A 97 -30.18 36.69 45.21
C VAL A 97 -31.54 36.05 44.78
N VAL A 98 -31.76 34.71 44.95
CA VAL A 98 -32.54 33.98 46.04
C VAL A 98 -32.30 32.44 46.01
N ASP A 99 -32.44 31.78 47.17
CA ASP A 99 -32.32 30.33 47.54
C ASP A 99 -32.96 29.25 46.63
N ALA A 100 -32.37 28.04 46.65
CA ALA A 100 -33.05 26.73 46.44
C ALA A 100 -32.38 25.59 47.25
N GLU A 101 -33.18 24.62 47.71
CA GLU A 101 -32.77 23.35 48.38
C GLU A 101 -32.59 22.21 47.34
N PRO A 102 -31.98 21.05 47.70
CA PRO A 102 -31.43 20.10 46.72
C PRO A 102 -32.47 19.17 46.07
N PRO A 103 -32.20 18.64 44.84
CA PRO A 103 -32.97 17.56 44.24
C PRO A 103 -32.58 16.18 44.81
N GLU A 104 -33.47 15.22 44.61
CA GLU A 104 -33.45 13.87 45.20
C GLU A 104 -32.63 12.87 44.36
N GLU A 105 -32.29 11.72 44.97
CA GLU A 105 -31.78 10.54 44.26
C GLU A 105 -32.80 10.09 43.19
N THR A 106 -32.33 9.77 41.99
CA THR A 106 -33.12 9.12 40.94
C THR A 106 -32.40 7.85 40.50
N ASP A 107 -33.12 6.73 40.48
CA ASP A 107 -32.58 5.40 40.27
C ASP A 107 -31.78 5.27 38.95
N ALA A 108 -30.66 4.55 39.02
CA ALA A 108 -29.84 4.24 37.86
C ALA A 108 -30.48 3.12 37.01
N PRO A 109 -30.36 3.16 35.67
CA PRO A 109 -30.58 1.98 34.85
C PRO A 109 -29.47 0.95 35.11
N ALA A 110 -29.79 -0.34 35.02
CA ALA A 110 -28.78 -1.39 35.10
C ALA A 110 -27.91 -1.36 33.82
N SER A 111 -26.60 -1.25 33.99
CA SER A 111 -25.61 -1.32 32.92
C SER A 111 -25.16 -2.77 32.66
N SER A 112 -24.66 -3.05 31.45
CA SER A 112 -24.30 -4.39 30.95
C SER A 112 -23.07 -5.05 31.57
N GLY A 113 -22.48 -4.49 32.63
CA GLY A 113 -21.48 -5.18 33.46
C GLY A 113 -20.08 -5.43 32.85
N GLN A 114 -19.88 -5.24 31.54
CA GLN A 114 -18.63 -5.54 30.82
C GLN A 114 -17.45 -4.61 31.16
N GLY A 115 -16.23 -5.13 31.03
CA GLY A 115 -14.97 -4.42 31.22
C GLY A 115 -14.40 -4.41 32.66
N LEU A 116 -13.16 -3.92 32.82
CA LEU A 116 -12.48 -3.80 34.12
C LEU A 116 -12.57 -2.38 34.67
N ASN A 117 -12.83 -2.21 35.97
CA ASN A 117 -12.70 -0.91 36.64
C ASN A 117 -11.23 -0.55 36.80
N VAL A 118 -10.84 0.64 36.34
CA VAL A 118 -9.48 1.16 36.49
C VAL A 118 -9.43 2.26 37.53
N SER A 119 -8.38 2.26 38.35
CA SER A 119 -8.01 3.32 39.28
C SER A 119 -6.61 3.81 38.97
N TYR A 120 -6.48 5.08 38.58
CA TYR A 120 -5.21 5.73 38.24
C TYR A 120 -4.67 6.59 39.38
N PHE A 121 -3.35 6.66 39.50
CA PHE A 121 -2.66 7.38 40.58
C PHE A 121 -1.44 8.16 40.04
N ASP A 122 -1.41 9.49 40.18
CA ASP A 122 -0.18 10.29 39.99
C ASP A 122 0.72 10.11 41.22
N VAL A 123 1.76 9.29 41.05
CA VAL A 123 2.67 8.93 42.14
C VAL A 123 3.72 10.03 42.35
N GLY A 124 3.94 10.93 41.38
CA GLY A 124 4.76 12.16 41.48
C GLY A 124 6.26 11.97 41.77
N LYS A 125 6.71 10.74 42.00
CA LYS A 125 8.08 10.32 42.35
C LYS A 125 8.45 9.10 41.50
N GLY A 126 9.74 8.85 41.32
CA GLY A 126 10.16 7.63 40.61
C GLY A 126 9.84 6.37 41.43
N ILE A 127 9.30 5.36 40.76
CA ILE A 127 8.81 4.09 41.32
C ILE A 127 9.83 2.98 40.99
N GLN A 128 10.18 2.12 41.94
CA GLN A 128 11.08 0.97 41.71
C GLN A 128 10.38 -0.40 41.78
N SER A 129 9.17 -0.42 42.35
CA SER A 129 8.33 -1.60 42.53
C SER A 129 6.91 -1.17 42.91
N LEU A 130 5.90 -1.98 42.63
CA LEU A 130 4.51 -1.82 43.05
C LEU A 130 4.38 -1.60 44.56
N SER A 131 5.26 -2.18 45.37
CA SER A 131 5.29 -1.96 46.82
C SER A 131 5.57 -0.52 47.28
N GLU A 132 5.95 0.39 46.37
CA GLU A 132 6.13 1.82 46.63
C GLU A 132 4.89 2.67 46.30
N VAL A 133 3.85 2.08 45.70
CA VAL A 133 2.55 2.68 45.38
C VAL A 133 1.59 2.45 46.55
N ASP A 134 0.70 3.41 46.82
CA ASP A 134 -0.39 3.25 47.79
C ASP A 134 -1.73 3.17 47.06
N PHE A 135 -2.05 1.98 46.54
CA PHE A 135 -3.33 1.69 45.85
C PHE A 135 -4.57 1.84 46.76
N ASN A 136 -4.41 2.16 48.06
CA ASN A 136 -5.52 2.51 48.96
C ASN A 136 -5.74 4.03 49.05
N ALA A 137 -4.99 4.84 48.30
CA ALA A 137 -5.24 6.26 48.16
C ALA A 137 -6.57 6.51 47.42
N THR A 138 -7.03 7.76 47.41
CA THR A 138 -8.07 8.16 46.47
C THR A 138 -7.43 8.25 45.08
N PRO A 139 -7.95 7.56 44.06
CA PRO A 139 -7.40 7.65 42.71
C PRO A 139 -7.60 9.06 42.13
N ASP A 140 -6.70 9.46 41.25
CA ASP A 140 -6.72 10.75 40.55
C ASP A 140 -7.67 10.71 39.33
N ALA A 141 -7.91 9.52 38.76
CA ALA A 141 -8.96 9.25 37.78
C ALA A 141 -9.42 7.78 37.85
N THR A 142 -10.61 7.50 37.32
CA THR A 142 -11.20 6.16 37.24
C THR A 142 -12.04 6.01 35.98
N GLU A 143 -11.99 4.87 35.32
CA GLU A 143 -12.79 4.53 34.14
C GLU A 143 -13.08 3.03 34.07
N VAL A 144 -13.77 2.59 33.01
CA VAL A 144 -13.95 1.16 32.69
C VAL A 144 -13.32 0.92 31.32
N ILE A 145 -12.49 -0.11 31.19
CA ILE A 145 -11.83 -0.51 29.94
C ILE A 145 -12.38 -1.84 29.41
N GLY A 146 -12.46 -1.98 28.09
CA GLY A 146 -12.88 -3.22 27.43
C GLY A 146 -11.75 -4.23 27.25
N ALA A 147 -10.50 -3.78 27.07
CA ALA A 147 -9.34 -4.61 26.78
C ALA A 147 -8.08 -4.07 27.48
N LEU A 148 -7.06 -4.92 27.64
CA LEU A 148 -5.70 -4.51 28.04
C LEU A 148 -4.77 -4.73 26.85
N ASP A 149 -4.64 -3.71 26.02
CA ASP A 149 -4.09 -3.73 24.66
C ASP A 149 -3.13 -2.54 24.41
N MET A 150 -2.54 -2.00 25.48
CA MET A 150 -1.78 -0.74 25.41
C MET A 150 -0.38 -0.97 24.81
N TYR A 151 -0.30 -1.14 23.50
CA TYR A 151 0.93 -1.33 22.73
C TYR A 151 1.80 -0.06 22.76
N ARG A 152 2.79 -0.08 23.67
CA ARG A 152 3.98 0.79 23.72
C ARG A 152 3.78 2.28 23.36
N THR A 153 3.06 3.00 24.19
CA THR A 153 2.79 4.44 24.05
C THR A 153 3.76 5.33 24.86
N ARG A 154 3.64 6.66 24.74
CA ARG A 154 4.33 7.70 25.56
C ARG A 154 3.38 8.81 26.03
N ASP A 155 2.08 8.59 25.91
CA ASP A 155 1.08 9.59 26.25
C ASP A 155 0.60 9.44 27.70
N ALA A 156 -0.50 10.07 28.09
CA ALA A 156 -1.11 9.82 29.39
C ALA A 156 -2.19 8.76 29.20
N TRP A 157 -2.31 7.80 30.12
CA TRP A 157 -3.38 6.79 30.07
C TRP A 157 -4.77 7.33 30.42
N TRP A 158 -4.87 8.56 30.93
CA TRP A 158 -6.13 9.23 31.19
C TRP A 158 -6.00 10.75 30.99
N ASP A 159 -7.11 11.45 30.75
CA ASP A 159 -7.10 12.90 30.55
C ASP A 159 -6.57 13.65 31.78
N GLY A 160 -5.64 14.58 31.54
CA GLY A 160 -4.91 15.32 32.58
C GLY A 160 -3.86 14.51 33.35
N GLY A 161 -3.67 13.22 33.05
CA GLY A 161 -2.69 12.35 33.70
C GLY A 161 -1.22 12.69 33.36
N PRO A 162 -0.24 12.27 34.19
CA PRO A 162 1.17 12.42 33.89
C PRO A 162 1.66 11.29 32.97
N LYS A 163 2.41 11.63 31.92
CA LYS A 163 2.99 10.66 30.96
C LYS A 163 4.03 9.69 31.55
N ASN A 164 4.39 9.82 32.83
CA ASN A 164 5.51 9.14 33.50
C ASN A 164 5.21 9.18 35.01
N LYS A 165 5.62 8.16 35.80
CA LYS A 165 5.48 8.12 37.29
C LYS A 165 4.04 8.05 37.78
N PHE A 166 3.24 7.20 37.15
CA PHE A 166 1.92 6.86 37.62
C PHE A 166 1.83 5.37 37.94
N ALA A 167 0.71 4.99 38.53
CA ALA A 167 0.30 3.61 38.69
C ALA A 167 -1.16 3.45 38.28
N ALA A 168 -1.52 2.24 37.87
CA ALA A 168 -2.88 1.85 37.54
C ALA A 168 -3.22 0.56 38.27
N ARG A 169 -4.47 0.44 38.70
CA ARG A 169 -5.03 -0.81 39.21
C ARG A 169 -6.29 -1.14 38.45
N TYR A 170 -6.37 -2.36 37.94
CA TYR A 170 -7.50 -2.90 37.22
C TYR A 170 -8.17 -3.95 38.11
N GLU A 171 -9.48 -3.82 38.35
CA GLU A 171 -10.27 -4.67 39.24
C GLU A 171 -11.58 -5.08 38.53
N GLY A 172 -11.87 -6.38 38.52
CA GLY A 172 -13.06 -6.95 37.90
C GLY A 172 -13.04 -8.47 37.94
N TYR A 173 -13.52 -9.08 36.86
CA TYR A 173 -13.58 -10.53 36.67
C TYR A 173 -13.09 -10.88 35.27
N LEU A 174 -12.32 -11.96 35.18
CA LEU A 174 -12.02 -12.68 33.94
C LEU A 174 -13.09 -13.76 33.77
N ASN A 175 -13.83 -13.70 32.67
CA ASN A 175 -14.90 -14.64 32.37
C ASN A 175 -14.38 -15.75 31.46
N VAL A 176 -14.50 -16.99 31.95
CA VAL A 176 -14.10 -18.20 31.23
C VAL A 176 -15.37 -18.94 30.85
N THR A 177 -15.58 -19.23 29.57
CA THR A 177 -16.77 -19.97 29.10
C THR A 177 -16.56 -21.48 29.14
N THR A 178 -15.31 -21.93 28.92
CA THR A 178 -14.94 -23.35 28.81
C THR A 178 -13.79 -23.70 29.74
N SER A 179 -14.03 -24.61 30.72
CA SER A 179 -12.99 -25.12 31.62
C SER A 179 -11.83 -25.77 30.85
N GLY A 180 -10.58 -25.41 31.19
CA GLY A 180 -9.38 -26.02 30.60
C GLY A 180 -8.07 -25.33 30.98
N GLU A 181 -7.00 -25.67 30.26
CA GLU A 181 -5.69 -25.02 30.45
C GLU A 181 -5.61 -23.74 29.63
N TYR A 182 -5.40 -22.60 30.29
CA TYR A 182 -5.15 -21.31 29.69
C TYR A 182 -3.71 -20.89 29.93
N THR A 183 -3.00 -20.44 28.90
CA THR A 183 -1.75 -19.70 29.04
C THR A 183 -2.05 -18.22 28.95
N ILE A 184 -1.88 -17.51 30.06
CA ILE A 184 -2.03 -16.05 30.14
C ILE A 184 -0.67 -15.41 29.88
N TYR A 185 -0.60 -14.41 29.02
CA TYR A 185 0.59 -13.63 28.68
C TYR A 185 0.39 -12.18 29.14
N LEU A 186 1.33 -11.65 29.92
CA LEU A 186 1.30 -10.28 30.42
C LEU A 186 2.58 -9.53 30.02
N THR A 187 2.44 -8.60 29.10
CA THR A 187 3.53 -7.76 28.59
C THR A 187 3.46 -6.36 29.20
N SER A 188 4.55 -5.89 29.85
CA SER A 188 4.57 -4.55 30.43
C SER A 188 5.92 -3.82 30.39
N ASP A 189 5.84 -2.48 30.49
CA ASP A 189 6.92 -1.50 30.72
C ASP A 189 6.33 -0.36 31.57
N ASP A 190 6.76 -0.04 32.80
CA ASP A 190 7.62 -0.82 33.72
C ASP A 190 6.82 -2.05 34.28
N GLY A 191 6.63 -2.17 35.61
CA GLY A 191 6.34 -3.45 36.29
C GLY A 191 4.88 -3.73 36.65
N THR A 192 4.51 -5.02 36.65
CA THR A 192 3.13 -5.51 36.87
C THR A 192 2.99 -6.68 37.85
N ALA A 193 1.78 -6.87 38.38
CA ALA A 193 1.38 -8.09 39.09
C ALA A 193 -0.08 -8.44 38.82
N LEU A 194 -0.36 -9.66 38.36
CA LEU A 194 -1.70 -10.19 38.12
C LEU A 194 -2.08 -11.19 39.21
N TYR A 195 -3.29 -11.04 39.72
CA TYR A 195 -3.94 -11.91 40.68
C TYR A 195 -5.25 -12.44 40.09
N LEU A 196 -5.50 -13.73 40.23
CA LEU A 196 -6.77 -14.39 39.90
C LEU A 196 -7.27 -15.12 41.16
N ASP A 197 -8.54 -14.91 41.52
CA ASP A 197 -9.17 -15.41 42.76
C ASP A 197 -8.36 -15.10 44.05
N GLY A 198 -7.62 -13.98 44.01
CA GLY A 198 -6.74 -13.52 45.07
C GLY A 198 -5.37 -14.23 45.15
N ASP A 199 -5.09 -15.22 44.31
CA ASP A 199 -3.77 -15.84 44.17
C ASP A 199 -2.94 -15.11 43.10
N GLN A 200 -1.68 -14.75 43.42
CA GLN A 200 -0.79 -14.06 42.48
C GLN A 200 -0.27 -15.03 41.41
N VAL A 201 -0.86 -14.98 40.21
CA VAL A 201 -0.50 -15.85 39.08
C VAL A 201 0.69 -15.30 38.28
N ILE A 202 0.87 -13.98 38.19
CA ILE A 202 2.04 -13.35 37.58
C ILE A 202 2.65 -12.31 38.53
N ASP A 203 3.96 -12.46 38.76
CA ASP A 203 4.80 -11.50 39.50
C ASP A 203 5.84 -10.89 38.54
N HIS A 204 5.51 -9.75 37.93
CA HIS A 204 6.41 -8.99 37.05
C HIS A 204 6.90 -7.71 37.74
N ASP A 205 6.94 -7.69 39.08
CA ASP A 205 7.29 -6.48 39.83
C ASP A 205 8.78 -6.10 39.70
N GLY A 206 9.04 -4.80 39.55
CA GLY A 206 10.35 -4.22 39.34
C GLY A 206 10.39 -3.35 38.09
N ARG A 207 11.55 -2.74 37.83
CA ARG A 207 11.78 -1.96 36.61
C ARG A 207 12.34 -2.81 35.50
N HIS A 208 11.70 -2.78 34.34
CA HIS A 208 12.13 -3.41 33.11
C HIS A 208 11.56 -2.62 31.92
N SER A 209 12.25 -2.67 30.78
CA SER A 209 11.61 -2.29 29.51
C SER A 209 10.54 -3.31 29.13
N THR A 210 9.76 -3.01 28.10
CA THR A 210 8.73 -3.89 27.52
C THR A 210 9.21 -5.34 27.48
N SER A 211 8.59 -6.17 28.31
CA SER A 211 8.86 -7.61 28.36
C SER A 211 7.60 -8.36 28.77
N GLU A 212 7.46 -9.58 28.23
CA GLU A 212 6.38 -10.51 28.52
C GLU A 212 6.74 -11.41 29.72
N LYS A 213 5.72 -11.77 30.49
CA LYS A 213 5.75 -12.92 31.39
C LYS A 213 4.43 -13.68 31.27
N SER A 214 4.50 -14.99 31.11
CA SER A 214 3.34 -15.85 30.96
C SER A 214 3.23 -16.92 32.06
N VAL A 215 2.02 -17.47 32.20
CA VAL A 215 1.70 -18.58 33.10
C VAL A 215 0.60 -19.45 32.49
N THR A 216 0.81 -20.77 32.46
CA THR A 216 -0.25 -21.74 32.14
C THR A 216 -0.90 -22.22 33.43
N LEU A 217 -2.23 -22.14 33.50
CA LEU A 217 -3.03 -22.64 34.62
C LEU A 217 -4.36 -23.22 34.14
N HIS A 218 -4.95 -24.08 34.98
CA HIS A 218 -6.31 -24.54 34.78
C HIS A 218 -7.30 -23.48 35.27
N LEU A 219 -8.22 -23.07 34.41
CA LEU A 219 -9.37 -22.25 34.76
C LEU A 219 -10.66 -23.07 34.59
N GLU A 220 -11.68 -22.74 35.37
CA GLU A 220 -12.98 -23.39 35.33
C GLU A 220 -14.01 -22.43 34.71
N ALA A 221 -15.02 -22.94 34.02
CA ALA A 221 -16.07 -22.09 33.45
C ALA A 221 -16.77 -21.25 34.54
N GLY A 222 -16.82 -19.93 34.35
CA GLY A 222 -17.34 -18.92 35.28
C GLY A 222 -16.44 -17.67 35.37
N SER A 223 -16.81 -16.73 36.25
CA SER A 223 -15.97 -15.58 36.58
C SER A 223 -14.88 -15.92 37.59
N HIS A 224 -13.65 -15.53 37.28
CA HIS A 224 -12.50 -15.48 38.18
C HIS A 224 -12.23 -14.04 38.62
N GLU A 225 -12.06 -13.77 39.91
CA GLU A 225 -11.81 -12.40 40.42
C GLU A 225 -10.43 -11.91 39.94
N LEU A 226 -10.39 -10.87 39.11
CA LEU A 226 -9.16 -10.33 38.52
C LEU A 226 -8.74 -9.03 39.21
N GLN A 227 -7.48 -8.98 39.64
CA GLN A 227 -6.80 -7.75 40.02
C GLN A 227 -5.46 -7.67 39.28
N LEU A 228 -5.19 -6.57 38.56
CA LEU A 228 -3.88 -6.28 37.97
C LEU A 228 -3.36 -4.94 38.52
N ASP A 229 -2.18 -4.98 39.13
CA ASP A 229 -1.45 -3.79 39.58
C ASP A 229 -0.33 -3.46 38.58
N TYR A 230 -0.25 -2.20 38.14
CA TYR A 230 0.74 -1.69 37.18
C TYR A 230 1.44 -0.41 37.69
N PHE A 231 2.71 -0.19 37.30
CA PHE A 231 3.34 1.13 37.40
C PHE A 231 4.21 1.50 36.19
N GLU A 232 4.20 2.80 35.85
CA GLU A 232 5.15 3.43 34.94
C GLU A 232 6.09 4.33 35.74
N ASN A 233 7.40 4.32 35.45
CA ASN A 233 8.35 5.26 36.06
C ASN A 233 8.94 6.26 35.06
N LEU A 234 9.63 5.78 34.03
CA LEU A 234 10.25 6.64 33.01
C LEU A 234 10.53 5.88 31.70
N GLY A 235 9.75 6.12 30.64
CA GLY A 235 10.14 5.68 29.30
C GLY A 235 9.06 5.77 28.22
N ALA A 236 8.90 4.65 27.53
CA ALA A 236 7.66 4.27 26.86
C ALA A 236 6.97 3.28 27.79
N GLN A 237 5.66 3.20 27.73
CA GLN A 237 4.83 2.44 28.66
C GLN A 237 4.01 1.41 27.88
N THR A 238 3.90 0.20 28.41
CA THR A 238 3.21 -0.92 27.76
C THR A 238 2.41 -1.67 28.80
N LEU A 239 1.20 -2.10 28.45
CA LEU A 239 0.42 -3.06 29.23
C LEU A 239 -0.52 -3.82 28.31
N VAL A 240 -0.18 -5.07 28.02
CA VAL A 240 -0.98 -5.97 27.18
C VAL A 240 -1.24 -7.26 27.95
N LEU A 241 -2.48 -7.74 27.97
CA LEU A 241 -2.90 -8.99 28.59
C LEU A 241 -3.63 -9.87 27.56
N GLU A 242 -3.01 -11.00 27.24
CA GLU A 242 -3.49 -11.97 26.25
C GLU A 242 -3.67 -13.34 26.89
N TRP A 243 -4.42 -14.22 26.23
CA TRP A 243 -4.48 -15.64 26.59
C TRP A 243 -4.42 -16.56 25.37
N ALA A 244 -4.10 -17.83 25.62
CA ALA A 244 -4.35 -18.93 24.70
C ALA A 244 -4.94 -20.11 25.48
N GLY A 245 -6.15 -20.55 25.11
CA GLY A 245 -6.88 -21.60 25.81
C GLY A 245 -8.17 -22.01 25.09
N PRO A 246 -9.02 -22.82 25.72
CA PRO A 246 -10.28 -23.29 25.13
C PRO A 246 -11.17 -22.21 24.51
N ASP A 247 -11.38 -21.08 25.21
CA ASP A 247 -12.23 -19.98 24.70
C ASP A 247 -11.63 -19.26 23.47
N SER A 248 -10.32 -19.40 23.23
CA SER A 248 -9.65 -18.87 22.03
C SER A 248 -9.28 -19.96 21.03
N ASN A 249 -9.89 -21.15 21.11
CA ASN A 249 -9.54 -22.35 20.33
C ASN A 249 -8.05 -22.78 20.40
N GLY A 250 -7.29 -22.27 21.38
CA GLY A 250 -5.85 -22.47 21.53
C GLY A 250 -4.97 -21.43 20.84
N GLU A 251 -5.56 -20.45 20.13
CA GLU A 251 -4.86 -19.31 19.54
C GLU A 251 -4.53 -18.27 20.60
N ARG A 252 -3.49 -17.47 20.35
CA ARG A 252 -3.08 -16.38 21.25
C ARG A 252 -3.82 -15.10 20.84
N VAL A 253 -4.70 -14.62 21.70
CA VAL A 253 -5.52 -13.43 21.47
C VAL A 253 -5.50 -12.49 22.69
N THR A 254 -5.69 -11.19 22.46
CA THR A 254 -5.94 -10.21 23.53
C THR A 254 -7.17 -10.63 24.33
N ILE A 255 -7.17 -10.38 25.65
CA ILE A 255 -8.37 -10.56 26.47
C ILE A 255 -9.17 -9.26 26.44
N ASP A 256 -10.39 -9.33 25.91
CA ASP A 256 -11.26 -8.18 25.71
C ASP A 256 -12.77 -8.51 25.89
N GLY A 257 -13.62 -7.51 25.68
CA GLY A 257 -15.06 -7.67 25.49
C GLY A 257 -15.76 -8.42 26.62
N ASP A 258 -16.48 -9.48 26.26
CA ASP A 258 -17.23 -10.34 27.21
C ASP A 258 -16.32 -11.12 28.17
N SER A 259 -15.02 -11.26 27.85
CA SER A 259 -14.02 -11.89 28.71
C SER A 259 -13.74 -11.05 29.97
N PHE A 260 -14.15 -9.79 30.03
CA PHE A 260 -14.08 -8.97 31.24
C PHE A 260 -15.44 -8.47 31.72
N SER A 261 -15.64 -8.46 33.04
CA SER A 261 -16.77 -7.77 33.67
C SER A 261 -16.41 -7.17 35.03
N PHE A 262 -17.06 -6.07 35.41
CA PHE A 262 -16.86 -5.43 36.72
C PHE A 262 -17.83 -5.93 37.80
N VAL A 263 -18.70 -6.87 37.43
CA VAL A 263 -19.56 -7.70 38.31
C VAL A 263 -19.44 -9.17 37.87
N PRO A 264 -19.69 -10.16 38.74
CA PRO A 264 -19.62 -11.56 38.35
C PRO A 264 -20.61 -11.88 37.23
N PHE A 265 -20.15 -12.61 36.22
CA PHE A 265 -20.93 -13.28 35.19
C PHE A 265 -21.74 -14.41 35.83
N ASP A 266 -23.06 -14.41 35.60
CA ASP A 266 -23.99 -15.39 36.16
C ASP A 266 -24.24 -16.50 35.13
N THR A 267 -23.81 -17.74 35.45
CA THR A 267 -23.91 -18.89 34.54
C THR A 267 -25.21 -19.70 34.69
N ASP A 268 -26.17 -19.23 35.51
CA ASP A 268 -27.40 -19.95 35.86
C ASP A 268 -28.69 -19.41 35.16
N ASP A 269 -28.63 -18.42 34.24
CA ASP A 269 -29.84 -17.84 33.59
C ASP A 269 -30.26 -18.55 32.29
N ASP A 270 -30.76 -19.77 32.45
CA ASP A 270 -31.29 -20.67 31.40
C ASP A 270 -32.73 -20.29 30.93
N ASP A 271 -33.23 -19.08 31.27
CA ASP A 271 -34.67 -18.74 31.30
C ASP A 271 -35.12 -17.55 30.40
N ILE A 272 -34.39 -17.22 29.31
CA ILE A 272 -34.93 -16.37 28.22
C ILE A 272 -35.60 -17.22 27.13
N ALA A 273 -36.68 -17.90 27.53
CA ALA A 273 -37.65 -18.48 26.61
C ALA A 273 -39.09 -18.31 27.15
N ASP A 274 -39.97 -17.74 26.31
CA ASP A 274 -41.42 -17.56 26.52
C ASP A 274 -41.86 -16.67 27.70
N GLY A 275 -42.59 -15.58 27.38
CA GLY A 275 -43.77 -15.28 28.20
C GLY A 275 -44.07 -13.81 28.51
N SER A 276 -44.74 -13.17 27.55
CA SER A 276 -45.68 -12.05 27.72
C SER A 276 -46.16 -11.66 29.15
N HIS A 277 -46.17 -10.34 29.38
CA HIS A 277 -47.11 -9.57 30.22
C HIS A 277 -47.05 -9.66 31.77
N ASP A 278 -46.79 -8.47 32.33
CA ASP A 278 -47.45 -7.84 33.49
C ASP A 278 -47.26 -8.39 34.92
N HIS A 279 -46.66 -7.49 35.71
CA HIS A 279 -47.09 -7.08 37.07
C HIS A 279 -46.73 -7.93 38.32
N ASP A 280 -45.79 -7.34 39.08
CA ASP A 280 -46.04 -6.72 40.40
C ASP A 280 -45.63 -7.47 41.70
N ASP A 281 -44.81 -6.76 42.47
CA ASP A 281 -44.61 -6.78 43.93
C ASP A 281 -44.11 -8.04 44.71
N THR A 282 -42.85 -7.94 45.14
CA THR A 282 -42.37 -8.00 46.55
C THR A 282 -41.85 -9.30 47.25
N VAL A 283 -40.55 -9.22 47.60
CA VAL A 283 -39.98 -9.34 48.98
C VAL A 283 -39.69 -10.73 49.61
N THR A 284 -38.39 -11.10 49.54
CA THR A 284 -37.50 -11.75 50.54
C THR A 284 -37.73 -13.18 51.08
N GLY A 285 -36.71 -14.04 50.94
CA GLY A 285 -35.90 -14.46 52.11
C GLY A 285 -35.52 -15.95 52.33
N SER A 286 -34.20 -16.23 52.30
CA SER A 286 -33.41 -16.99 53.31
C SER A 286 -33.20 -18.54 53.23
N GLU A 287 -31.89 -18.92 53.17
CA GLU A 287 -31.19 -20.08 53.77
C GLU A 287 -31.39 -21.56 53.28
N GLY A 288 -30.31 -22.19 52.75
CA GLY A 288 -29.63 -23.30 53.46
C GLY A 288 -29.34 -24.68 52.82
N ASP A 289 -28.07 -24.92 52.42
CA ASP A 289 -27.15 -25.98 52.92
C ASP A 289 -27.04 -27.42 52.31
N ASP A 290 -25.77 -27.77 51.93
CA ASP A 290 -25.00 -29.03 52.07
C ASP A 290 -25.18 -30.34 51.20
N THR A 291 -24.07 -30.74 50.51
CA THR A 291 -23.30 -32.04 50.57
C THR A 291 -23.33 -33.22 49.51
N VAL A 292 -22.21 -33.31 48.74
CA VAL A 292 -21.28 -34.43 48.34
C VAL A 292 -21.71 -35.81 47.76
N ASP A 293 -21.04 -36.27 46.67
CA ASP A 293 -20.02 -37.40 46.61
C ASP A 293 -20.03 -38.36 45.38
N SER A 294 -18.96 -38.26 44.56
CA SER A 294 -18.23 -39.20 43.65
C SER A 294 -18.81 -40.49 42.99
N GLY A 295 -18.43 -40.70 41.71
CA GLY A 295 -17.57 -41.88 41.33
C GLY A 295 -17.84 -42.73 40.06
N ASP A 296 -17.13 -42.43 38.95
CA ASP A 296 -16.33 -43.30 38.02
C ASP A 296 -16.84 -44.68 37.45
N GLY A 297 -16.54 -44.99 36.17
CA GLY A 297 -16.39 -46.40 35.69
C GLY A 297 -16.61 -46.84 34.21
N SER A 298 -15.79 -46.34 33.26
CA SER A 298 -15.37 -46.86 31.89
C SER A 298 -15.95 -48.08 31.08
N ASP A 299 -15.91 -47.88 29.73
CA ASP A 299 -15.47 -48.75 28.59
C ASP A 299 -16.29 -49.82 27.77
N ASP A 300 -16.17 -49.64 26.43
CA ASP A 300 -15.98 -50.57 25.26
C ASP A 300 -17.04 -51.56 24.65
N GLY A 301 -17.19 -51.52 23.30
CA GLY A 301 -17.31 -52.74 22.44
C GLY A 301 -18.26 -52.86 21.20
N MET A 302 -17.79 -52.48 19.99
CA MET A 302 -17.96 -53.03 18.59
C MET A 302 -19.08 -54.06 18.14
N ASP A 303 -19.65 -53.86 16.91
CA ASP A 303 -19.67 -54.77 15.70
C ASP A 303 -20.99 -55.24 14.95
N MET A 304 -20.93 -55.27 13.59
CA MET A 304 -21.70 -55.93 12.45
C MET A 304 -23.25 -55.88 12.19
N GLY A 305 -23.66 -55.69 10.89
CA GLY A 305 -24.67 -56.58 10.21
C GLY A 305 -25.57 -56.07 9.03
N HIS A 306 -25.45 -56.63 7.81
CA HIS A 306 -26.18 -56.31 6.52
C HIS A 306 -27.63 -56.85 6.26
N GLY A 307 -28.38 -56.22 5.31
CA GLY A 307 -28.78 -56.88 4.01
C GLY A 307 -30.26 -56.97 3.49
N ASP A 308 -30.43 -57.02 2.14
CA ASP A 308 -31.59 -57.52 1.28
C ASP A 308 -32.84 -56.60 1.03
N GLY A 309 -33.49 -56.41 -0.15
CA GLY A 309 -33.28 -56.80 -1.58
C GLY A 309 -34.59 -57.05 -2.42
N THR A 310 -34.52 -57.08 -3.79
CA THR A 310 -35.56 -57.49 -4.83
C THR A 310 -36.72 -56.52 -5.18
N ASP A 311 -37.37 -56.44 -6.39
CA ASP A 311 -37.28 -57.10 -7.73
C ASP A 311 -38.03 -56.33 -8.88
N ASP A 312 -37.67 -56.54 -10.18
CA ASP A 312 -38.39 -56.44 -11.51
C ASP A 312 -39.61 -55.48 -11.79
N GLY A 313 -39.87 -54.92 -13.00
CA GLY A 313 -39.19 -54.89 -14.33
C GLY A 313 -40.12 -54.63 -15.58
N MET A 314 -39.60 -53.95 -16.64
CA MET A 314 -40.00 -53.93 -18.10
C MET A 314 -41.41 -53.36 -18.54
N ASP A 315 -41.68 -52.82 -19.75
CA ASP A 315 -40.98 -52.82 -21.07
C ASP A 315 -41.50 -51.73 -22.09
N HIS A 316 -40.83 -51.61 -23.26
CA HIS A 316 -41.11 -50.86 -24.54
C HIS A 316 -40.55 -49.41 -24.71
N ASP A 317 -39.68 -49.01 -25.67
CA ASP A 317 -39.11 -49.51 -26.96
C ASP A 317 -39.70 -48.92 -28.28
N ASP A 318 -39.12 -47.83 -28.80
CA ASP A 318 -38.48 -47.66 -30.15
C ASP A 318 -37.99 -46.18 -30.35
N GLY A 319 -36.97 -45.82 -31.17
CA GLY A 319 -35.86 -46.58 -31.77
C GLY A 319 -35.03 -45.79 -32.81
N THR A 320 -33.71 -46.06 -32.93
CA THR A 320 -32.81 -45.86 -34.11
C THR A 320 -32.43 -44.42 -34.56
N ASP A 321 -31.21 -44.10 -35.07
CA ASP A 321 -29.95 -44.86 -35.27
C ASP A 321 -28.76 -43.90 -35.61
N GLY A 322 -27.53 -44.26 -35.20
CA GLY A 322 -26.24 -43.83 -35.80
C GLY A 322 -25.60 -42.51 -35.28
N ASP A 323 -24.26 -42.35 -35.23
CA ASP A 323 -23.14 -43.22 -35.63
C ASP A 323 -21.82 -42.85 -34.88
N MET A 324 -20.77 -43.66 -35.03
CA MET A 324 -19.38 -43.59 -34.49
C MET A 324 -18.74 -42.18 -34.31
N GLY A 325 -17.79 -41.92 -33.38
CA GLY A 325 -17.19 -42.72 -32.30
C GLY A 325 -15.70 -42.40 -31.99
N HIS A 326 -15.32 -42.46 -30.69
CA HIS A 326 -13.99 -42.66 -30.04
C HIS A 326 -12.73 -41.80 -30.33
N GLY A 327 -12.10 -41.39 -29.21
CA GLY A 327 -10.73 -40.86 -29.00
C GLY A 327 -10.83 -39.72 -27.98
N ASP A 328 -10.60 -39.89 -26.68
CA ASP A 328 -9.35 -40.16 -25.92
C ASP A 328 -8.34 -38.99 -25.92
N GLY A 329 -7.80 -38.70 -24.73
CA GLY A 329 -7.48 -37.34 -24.24
C GLY A 329 -8.45 -37.01 -23.09
N SER A 330 -8.12 -36.96 -21.80
CA SER A 330 -6.88 -36.63 -21.04
C SER A 330 -6.72 -35.16 -20.68
N ASP A 331 -7.77 -34.59 -20.10
CA ASP A 331 -7.69 -33.37 -19.32
C ASP A 331 -7.78 -33.80 -17.84
N GLY A 332 -6.90 -33.23 -17.02
CA GLY A 332 -6.96 -33.37 -15.57
C GLY A 332 -7.69 -32.16 -15.05
N ASP A 333 -8.91 -32.36 -14.54
CA ASP A 333 -9.63 -31.31 -13.82
C ASP A 333 -8.72 -30.84 -12.66
N MET A 334 -8.34 -29.55 -12.68
CA MET A 334 -7.75 -28.93 -11.51
C MET A 334 -8.85 -28.75 -10.48
N ASP A 335 -8.57 -29.25 -9.27
CA ASP A 335 -9.47 -29.25 -8.13
C ASP A 335 -9.49 -27.81 -7.59
N HIS A 336 -10.46 -26.99 -8.02
CA HIS A 336 -10.69 -25.70 -7.37
C HIS A 336 -11.00 -25.94 -5.90
N GLY A 337 -10.31 -25.20 -5.03
CA GLY A 337 -10.33 -25.43 -3.60
C GLY A 337 -11.74 -25.49 -3.02
N ASP A 338 -11.93 -26.42 -2.09
CA ASP A 338 -13.10 -26.52 -1.20
C ASP A 338 -13.10 -25.29 -0.27
N HIS A 339 -13.52 -24.13 -0.80
CA HIS A 339 -13.71 -22.92 0.01
C HIS A 339 -14.71 -23.22 1.11
N GLY A 340 -14.33 -22.89 2.34
CA GLY A 340 -15.04 -23.31 3.54
C GLY A 340 -16.52 -22.97 3.48
N ASP A 341 -17.35 -23.99 3.73
CA ASP A 341 -18.80 -23.90 3.92
C ASP A 341 -19.10 -23.03 5.16
N HIS A 342 -18.97 -21.70 5.02
CA HIS A 342 -19.38 -20.74 6.03
C HIS A 342 -20.88 -20.92 6.26
N ASP A 343 -21.24 -21.36 7.47
CA ASP A 343 -22.59 -21.75 7.88
C ASP A 343 -23.67 -20.74 7.41
N ASN A 344 -24.24 -20.98 6.22
CA ASN A 344 -25.25 -20.13 5.62
C ASN A 344 -26.62 -20.42 6.24
N ALA A 345 -26.75 -20.07 7.53
CA ALA A 345 -27.99 -20.09 8.28
C ALA A 345 -28.91 -18.90 7.92
N GLY A 346 -29.05 -18.61 6.62
CA GLY A 346 -29.99 -17.61 6.12
C GLY A 346 -31.44 -17.96 6.50
N LEU A 347 -32.26 -16.93 6.69
CA LEU A 347 -33.69 -17.10 6.96
C LEU A 347 -34.36 -17.80 5.75
N GLU A 348 -35.04 -18.94 5.99
CA GLU A 348 -35.77 -19.65 4.92
C GLU A 348 -36.73 -18.70 4.18
N GLN A 349 -36.59 -18.62 2.84
CA GLN A 349 -37.34 -17.66 2.04
C GLN A 349 -38.88 -17.89 2.16
N PRO A 350 -39.66 -16.82 2.45
CA PRO A 350 -41.08 -16.94 2.73
C PRO A 350 -41.91 -17.42 1.54
N THR A 351 -42.79 -18.40 1.78
CA THR A 351 -43.65 -19.02 0.75
C THR A 351 -45.12 -18.54 0.81
N THR A 352 -45.47 -17.80 1.86
CA THR A 352 -46.82 -17.27 2.11
C THR A 352 -46.76 -15.82 2.60
N PRO A 353 -47.82 -15.02 2.43
CA PRO A 353 -47.82 -13.62 2.88
C PRO A 353 -47.62 -13.45 4.39
N GLU A 354 -48.10 -14.40 5.21
CA GLU A 354 -47.84 -14.41 6.65
C GLU A 354 -46.37 -14.73 7.01
N GLU A 355 -45.66 -15.46 6.15
CA GLU A 355 -44.21 -15.66 6.26
C GLU A 355 -43.44 -14.44 5.74
N GLU A 356 -43.90 -13.77 4.67
CA GLU A 356 -43.31 -12.51 4.16
C GLU A 356 -43.34 -11.41 5.23
N ASP A 357 -44.50 -11.22 5.89
CA ASP A 357 -44.64 -10.28 7.01
C ASP A 357 -43.62 -10.58 8.13
N ALA A 358 -43.38 -11.86 8.43
CA ALA A 358 -42.45 -12.28 9.49
C ALA A 358 -40.97 -12.13 9.08
N PHE A 359 -40.62 -12.54 7.87
CA PHE A 359 -39.28 -12.40 7.27
C PHE A 359 -38.87 -10.92 7.22
N VAL A 360 -39.74 -10.05 6.71
CA VAL A 360 -39.47 -8.61 6.64
C VAL A 360 -39.32 -7.98 8.02
N GLN A 361 -40.06 -8.44 9.04
CA GLN A 361 -39.84 -7.97 10.41
C GLN A 361 -38.52 -8.47 11.00
N ALA A 362 -38.09 -9.71 10.70
CA ALA A 362 -36.80 -10.24 11.12
C ALA A 362 -35.66 -9.42 10.50
N VAL A 363 -35.63 -9.26 9.18
CA VAL A 363 -34.64 -8.47 8.42
C VAL A 363 -34.54 -7.02 8.89
N ILE A 364 -35.68 -6.37 9.19
CA ILE A 364 -35.70 -4.99 9.73
C ILE A 364 -35.18 -4.90 11.17
N SER A 365 -35.33 -5.98 11.95
CA SER A 365 -34.88 -6.05 13.35
C SER A 365 -33.47 -6.60 13.52
N ASP A 366 -32.87 -7.10 12.45
CA ASP A 366 -31.55 -7.69 12.44
C ASP A 366 -30.51 -6.60 12.74
N PRO A 367 -29.71 -6.72 13.80
CA PRO A 367 -28.69 -5.73 14.10
C PRO A 367 -27.71 -5.61 12.93
N ASP A 368 -27.21 -4.40 12.72
CA ASP A 368 -26.02 -4.19 11.89
C ASP A 368 -24.81 -4.75 12.67
N GLU A 369 -24.49 -6.03 12.43
CA GLU A 369 -23.33 -6.73 12.99
C GLU A 369 -22.01 -5.96 12.71
N GLY A 370 -22.01 -5.12 11.67
CA GLY A 370 -20.91 -4.24 11.28
C GLY A 370 -20.41 -3.24 12.33
N HIS A 371 -21.15 -2.95 13.41
CA HIS A 371 -20.59 -2.22 14.56
C HIS A 371 -19.62 -3.07 15.42
N MET A 372 -19.44 -4.36 15.09
CA MET A 372 -18.54 -5.32 15.72
C MET A 372 -17.52 -5.92 14.73
N MET A 373 -17.43 -5.39 13.50
CA MET A 373 -16.46 -5.81 12.49
C MET A 373 -15.16 -5.00 12.63
N HIS A 374 -14.02 -5.62 12.28
CA HIS A 374 -12.68 -5.02 12.40
C HIS A 374 -12.34 -4.52 13.82
N MET A 375 -12.72 -5.27 14.87
CA MET A 375 -12.47 -4.89 16.28
C MET A 375 -10.97 -4.76 16.64
N ASP A 376 -10.10 -5.34 15.82
CA ASP A 376 -8.65 -5.22 15.84
C ASP A 376 -8.13 -3.89 15.26
N ASP A 377 -8.95 -3.17 14.49
CA ASP A 377 -8.63 -1.87 13.86
C ASP A 377 -9.78 -0.86 14.06
N GLU A 378 -9.64 -0.01 15.09
CA GLU A 378 -10.60 1.06 15.43
C GLU A 378 -10.92 1.98 14.23
N SER A 379 -9.97 2.18 13.30
CA SER A 379 -10.18 3.02 12.12
C SER A 379 -11.08 2.32 11.09
N LYS A 380 -10.83 1.04 10.79
CA LYS A 380 -11.71 0.24 9.92
C LYS A 380 -13.09 0.06 10.54
N ALA A 381 -13.20 -0.24 11.83
CA ALA A 381 -14.48 -0.36 12.52
C ALA A 381 -15.31 0.95 12.45
N MET A 382 -14.66 2.11 12.57
CA MET A 382 -15.31 3.41 12.42
C MET A 382 -15.78 3.68 10.98
N GLU A 383 -14.92 3.46 9.99
CA GLU A 383 -15.27 3.58 8.56
C GLU A 383 -16.44 2.64 8.19
N HIS A 384 -16.40 1.40 8.69
CA HIS A 384 -17.44 0.40 8.46
C HIS A 384 -18.79 0.83 9.05
N GLY A 385 -18.79 1.33 10.28
CA GLY A 385 -19.99 1.88 10.93
C GLY A 385 -20.58 3.07 10.17
N GLN A 386 -19.73 4.00 9.71
CA GLN A 386 -20.16 5.14 8.88
C GLN A 386 -20.81 4.70 7.58
N LEU A 387 -20.34 3.62 6.95
CA LEU A 387 -20.95 3.08 5.72
C LEU A 387 -22.36 2.52 5.97
N LEU A 388 -22.55 1.71 7.02
CA LEU A 388 -23.85 1.10 7.31
C LEU A 388 -24.88 2.12 7.81
N ASP A 389 -24.46 3.19 8.49
CA ASP A 389 -25.31 4.33 8.89
C ASP A 389 -25.95 5.06 7.69
N LEU A 390 -25.37 4.98 6.48
CA LEU A 390 -26.00 5.50 5.26
C LEU A 390 -27.21 4.65 4.82
N VAL A 391 -27.21 3.35 5.15
CA VAL A 391 -28.14 2.32 4.66
C VAL A 391 -28.79 1.46 5.76
N PRO A 392 -29.39 2.05 6.82
CA PRO A 392 -29.98 1.31 7.93
C PRO A 392 -31.17 0.46 7.47
N ARG A 393 -31.16 -0.85 7.81
CA ARG A 393 -32.19 -1.83 7.39
C ARG A 393 -33.62 -1.38 7.74
N ASN A 394 -33.78 -0.71 8.88
CA ASN A 394 -35.09 -0.25 9.36
C ASN A 394 -35.70 0.93 8.59
N GLU A 395 -34.94 1.61 7.72
CA GLU A 395 -35.46 2.63 6.81
C GLU A 395 -35.76 2.11 5.40
N ALA A 396 -35.47 0.85 5.10
CA ALA A 396 -35.73 0.24 3.80
C ALA A 396 -37.22 0.36 3.42
N THR A 397 -37.49 0.89 2.22
CA THR A 397 -38.85 1.10 1.70
C THR A 397 -39.28 0.00 0.73
N HIS A 398 -38.33 -0.75 0.20
CA HIS A 398 -38.48 -1.92 -0.67
C HIS A 398 -37.49 -3.00 -0.21
N ILE A 399 -37.98 -4.22 0.02
CA ILE A 399 -37.19 -5.34 0.56
C ILE A 399 -37.46 -6.55 -0.34
N ALA A 400 -36.41 -7.19 -0.83
CA ALA A 400 -36.51 -8.45 -1.56
C ALA A 400 -36.84 -9.58 -0.57
N VAL A 401 -37.74 -10.50 -0.96
CA VAL A 401 -38.24 -11.56 -0.08
C VAL A 401 -38.04 -12.98 -0.64
N ARG A 402 -37.38 -13.10 -1.79
CA ARG A 402 -37.02 -14.36 -2.46
C ARG A 402 -36.14 -14.07 -3.66
N ASP A 403 -35.47 -15.10 -4.15
CA ASP A 403 -34.68 -15.00 -5.37
C ASP A 403 -35.56 -14.66 -6.59
N GLY A 404 -35.05 -13.83 -7.49
CA GLY A 404 -35.77 -13.48 -8.71
C GLY A 404 -35.23 -12.27 -9.46
N ASP A 405 -35.88 -11.93 -10.56
CA ASP A 405 -35.54 -10.75 -11.36
C ASP A 405 -35.97 -9.47 -10.63
N TRP A 406 -35.16 -8.40 -10.73
CA TRP A 406 -35.45 -7.09 -10.14
C TRP A 406 -36.80 -6.52 -10.60
N PHE A 407 -37.20 -6.80 -11.83
CA PHE A 407 -38.43 -6.27 -12.43
C PHE A 407 -39.64 -7.23 -12.30
N ASP A 408 -39.50 -8.38 -11.65
CA ASP A 408 -40.64 -9.24 -11.28
C ASP A 408 -41.25 -8.76 -9.94
N PRO A 409 -42.55 -8.43 -9.86
CA PRO A 409 -43.17 -8.11 -8.59
C PRO A 409 -43.11 -9.25 -7.57
N ASP A 410 -43.02 -10.52 -7.98
CA ASP A 410 -42.96 -11.64 -7.04
C ASP A 410 -41.63 -11.67 -6.23
N THR A 411 -40.55 -11.01 -6.68
CA THR A 411 -39.28 -10.83 -5.93
C THR A 411 -39.45 -9.95 -4.69
N TRP A 412 -40.38 -8.98 -4.72
CA TRP A 412 -40.45 -7.89 -3.74
C TRP A 412 -41.62 -8.00 -2.77
N TYR A 413 -41.39 -7.61 -1.52
CA TYR A 413 -42.42 -7.54 -0.50
C TYR A 413 -43.67 -6.76 -0.97
N GLN A 414 -44.83 -7.40 -0.85
CA GLN A 414 -46.14 -6.88 -1.31
C GLN A 414 -46.25 -6.57 -2.82
N GLY A 415 -45.33 -7.05 -3.66
CA GLY A 415 -45.36 -6.81 -5.11
C GLY A 415 -44.87 -5.41 -5.52
N ARG A 416 -44.03 -4.77 -4.70
CA ARG A 416 -43.52 -3.41 -4.93
C ARG A 416 -42.11 -3.44 -5.51
N ILE A 417 -42.02 -3.43 -6.83
CA ILE A 417 -40.77 -3.14 -7.55
C ILE A 417 -40.26 -1.74 -7.13
N PRO A 418 -38.95 -1.56 -6.84
CA PRO A 418 -38.37 -0.27 -6.51
C PRO A 418 -38.67 0.82 -7.55
N ASP A 419 -39.02 2.01 -7.06
CA ASP A 419 -39.32 3.22 -7.85
C ASP A 419 -38.53 4.44 -7.33
N ALA A 420 -38.66 5.60 -8.01
CA ALA A 420 -37.83 6.77 -7.70
C ALA A 420 -37.90 7.21 -6.22
N GLY A 421 -36.74 7.36 -5.60
CA GLY A 421 -36.57 7.64 -4.17
C GLY A 421 -36.65 6.41 -3.27
N ALA A 422 -36.62 5.19 -3.81
CA ALA A 422 -36.55 3.97 -3.03
C ALA A 422 -35.27 3.89 -2.18
N LYS A 423 -35.43 3.33 -0.97
CA LYS A 423 -34.37 2.73 -0.17
C LYS A 423 -34.55 1.22 -0.30
N VAL A 424 -33.67 0.54 -1.02
CA VAL A 424 -33.77 -0.87 -1.37
C VAL A 424 -32.87 -1.70 -0.47
N LEU A 425 -33.35 -2.86 -0.03
CA LEU A 425 -32.58 -3.86 0.70
C LEU A 425 -32.75 -5.24 0.05
N ILE A 426 -31.63 -5.85 -0.32
CA ILE A 426 -31.51 -7.26 -0.69
C ILE A 426 -30.87 -7.98 0.50
N PRO A 427 -31.64 -8.74 1.31
CA PRO A 427 -31.13 -9.34 2.54
C PRO A 427 -30.32 -10.62 2.28
N LYS A 428 -29.51 -11.02 3.27
CA LYS A 428 -28.70 -12.24 3.26
C LYS A 428 -29.53 -13.48 2.89
N GLY A 429 -29.01 -14.29 1.97
CA GLY A 429 -29.70 -15.47 1.44
C GLY A 429 -30.81 -15.19 0.41
N VAL A 430 -30.81 -14.00 -0.19
CA VAL A 430 -31.66 -13.64 -1.35
C VAL A 430 -30.79 -13.10 -2.49
N SER A 431 -30.93 -13.67 -3.68
CA SER A 431 -30.23 -13.23 -4.90
C SER A 431 -31.19 -12.55 -5.88
N VAL A 432 -30.91 -11.29 -6.23
CA VAL A 432 -31.74 -10.49 -7.16
C VAL A 432 -30.98 -10.20 -8.45
N ARG A 433 -31.56 -10.60 -9.60
CA ARG A 433 -30.98 -10.38 -10.92
C ARG A 433 -31.53 -9.10 -11.58
N TYR A 434 -30.70 -8.11 -11.84
CA TYR A 434 -31.04 -6.92 -12.62
C TYR A 434 -31.02 -7.23 -14.13
N ASN A 435 -32.11 -6.93 -14.86
CA ASN A 435 -32.29 -7.42 -16.24
C ASN A 435 -33.17 -6.54 -17.17
N ASP A 436 -33.26 -5.23 -16.91
CA ASP A 436 -33.96 -4.25 -17.77
C ASP A 436 -33.36 -2.84 -17.52
N GLU A 437 -33.80 -1.84 -18.27
CA GLU A 437 -33.36 -0.44 -18.13
C GLU A 437 -34.32 0.37 -17.22
N SER A 438 -33.77 1.17 -16.28
CA SER A 438 -34.54 2.11 -15.46
C SER A 438 -33.97 3.53 -15.43
N ASP A 439 -34.88 4.51 -15.46
CA ASP A 439 -34.63 5.94 -15.20
C ASP A 439 -35.15 6.38 -13.82
N ASP A 440 -35.71 5.47 -13.01
CA ASP A 440 -36.18 5.78 -11.66
C ASP A 440 -34.98 5.90 -10.71
N SER A 441 -34.56 7.14 -10.43
CA SER A 441 -33.46 7.47 -9.51
C SER A 441 -33.72 6.92 -8.10
N LEU A 442 -32.98 5.88 -7.72
CA LEU A 442 -33.05 5.26 -6.39
C LEU A 442 -32.22 6.08 -5.39
N PHE A 443 -32.66 6.13 -4.12
CA PHE A 443 -31.91 6.85 -3.08
C PHE A 443 -30.81 5.98 -2.46
N THR A 444 -31.15 4.76 -2.03
CA THR A 444 -30.13 3.78 -1.61
C THR A 444 -30.45 2.39 -2.10
N VAL A 445 -29.40 1.60 -2.33
CA VAL A 445 -29.47 0.14 -2.54
C VAL A 445 -28.47 -0.50 -1.59
N ARG A 446 -28.96 -1.37 -0.70
CA ARG A 446 -28.14 -2.19 0.20
C ARG A 446 -28.20 -3.66 -0.23
N VAL A 447 -27.05 -4.30 -0.29
CA VAL A 447 -26.88 -5.70 -0.70
C VAL A 447 -26.18 -6.48 0.42
N ASP A 448 -26.98 -7.22 1.19
CA ASP A 448 -26.52 -8.21 2.18
C ASP A 448 -26.61 -9.65 1.62
N GLY A 449 -27.38 -9.82 0.54
CA GLY A 449 -27.43 -11.03 -0.28
C GLY A 449 -26.64 -10.83 -1.56
N GLU A 450 -27.25 -11.09 -2.72
CA GLU A 450 -26.58 -10.95 -4.01
C GLU A 450 -27.35 -10.01 -4.94
N LEU A 451 -26.63 -9.10 -5.60
CA LEU A 451 -27.13 -8.35 -6.74
C LEU A 451 -26.31 -8.75 -7.98
N SER A 452 -26.92 -9.50 -8.89
CA SER A 452 -26.31 -9.92 -10.15
C SER A 452 -26.94 -9.23 -11.36
N PHE A 453 -26.19 -9.06 -12.45
CA PHE A 453 -26.68 -8.42 -13.68
C PHE A 453 -26.84 -9.42 -14.84
N ALA A 454 -27.78 -9.15 -15.75
CA ALA A 454 -28.00 -9.97 -16.93
C ALA A 454 -26.88 -9.81 -17.96
N THR A 455 -26.09 -10.87 -18.17
CA THR A 455 -25.02 -10.90 -19.18
C THR A 455 -25.50 -10.90 -20.63
N ASP A 456 -26.80 -11.08 -20.86
CA ASP A 456 -27.47 -11.24 -22.16
C ASP A 456 -28.58 -10.19 -22.44
N THR A 457 -28.67 -9.10 -21.67
CA THR A 457 -29.68 -8.04 -21.82
C THR A 457 -29.19 -6.69 -21.31
N ASP A 458 -29.35 -5.64 -22.12
CA ASP A 458 -28.99 -4.26 -21.74
C ASP A 458 -29.64 -3.89 -20.39
N SER A 459 -28.86 -3.28 -19.50
CA SER A 459 -29.27 -2.95 -18.13
C SER A 459 -28.84 -1.54 -17.77
N ARG A 460 -29.72 -0.80 -17.07
CA ARG A 460 -29.42 0.55 -16.59
C ARG A 460 -29.97 0.80 -15.19
N LEU A 461 -29.08 1.08 -14.25
CA LEU A 461 -29.38 1.41 -12.85
C LEU A 461 -28.99 2.87 -12.56
N LEU A 462 -29.97 3.70 -12.18
CA LEU A 462 -29.75 5.06 -11.68
C LEU A 462 -29.93 5.08 -10.15
N VAL A 463 -28.86 5.31 -9.40
CA VAL A 463 -28.82 5.20 -7.93
C VAL A 463 -27.94 6.30 -7.34
N ASP A 464 -28.32 6.88 -6.19
CA ASP A 464 -27.42 7.79 -5.46
C ASP A 464 -26.31 6.99 -4.75
N THR A 465 -26.66 6.11 -3.81
CA THR A 465 -25.68 5.29 -3.08
C THR A 465 -26.01 3.80 -3.12
N LEU A 466 -25.07 2.98 -3.60
CA LEU A 466 -25.11 1.51 -3.57
C LEU A 466 -24.07 1.02 -2.55
N VAL A 467 -24.51 0.26 -1.55
CA VAL A 467 -23.67 -0.37 -0.53
C VAL A 467 -23.77 -1.88 -0.63
N VAL A 468 -22.64 -2.57 -0.66
CA VAL A 468 -22.55 -4.03 -0.46
C VAL A 468 -21.98 -4.28 0.93
N ASP A 469 -22.73 -4.99 1.76
CA ASP A 469 -22.37 -5.43 3.12
C ASP A 469 -21.27 -6.52 3.04
N THR A 470 -20.52 -6.79 4.10
CA THR A 470 -19.47 -7.84 4.11
C THR A 470 -20.02 -9.23 3.79
N SER A 471 -21.31 -9.46 4.06
CA SER A 471 -22.00 -10.71 3.71
C SER A 471 -22.56 -10.74 2.29
N GLY A 472 -22.49 -9.63 1.56
CA GLY A 472 -23.09 -9.45 0.25
C GLY A 472 -22.15 -9.69 -0.92
N ARG A 473 -22.73 -9.81 -2.12
CA ARG A 473 -22.02 -9.98 -3.40
C ARG A 473 -22.62 -9.11 -4.50
N LEU A 474 -21.75 -8.44 -5.28
CA LEU A 474 -22.10 -7.73 -6.51
C LEU A 474 -21.48 -8.45 -7.72
N GLU A 475 -22.32 -8.97 -8.62
CA GLU A 475 -21.88 -9.67 -9.85
C GLU A 475 -22.31 -8.89 -11.10
N ILE A 476 -21.36 -8.48 -11.93
CA ILE A 476 -21.61 -7.87 -13.24
C ILE A 476 -20.89 -8.70 -14.32
N GLY A 477 -21.38 -9.92 -14.51
CA GLY A 477 -20.67 -10.95 -15.28
C GLY A 477 -19.57 -11.62 -14.46
N THR A 478 -19.11 -12.76 -14.95
CA THR A 478 -18.06 -13.59 -14.32
C THR A 478 -16.99 -13.97 -15.33
N ALA A 479 -15.85 -14.50 -14.89
CA ALA A 479 -14.80 -14.95 -15.83
C ALA A 479 -15.32 -15.99 -16.86
N ASP A 480 -16.17 -16.92 -16.42
CA ASP A 480 -16.80 -17.95 -17.28
C ASP A 480 -18.00 -17.43 -18.11
N ASN A 481 -18.60 -16.31 -17.72
CA ASN A 481 -19.80 -15.75 -18.32
C ASN A 481 -19.79 -14.20 -18.23
N PRO A 482 -18.90 -13.51 -18.98
CA PRO A 482 -18.82 -12.05 -18.97
C PRO A 482 -20.06 -11.41 -19.63
N ILE A 483 -20.24 -10.12 -19.41
CA ILE A 483 -21.25 -9.33 -20.14
C ILE A 483 -20.92 -9.39 -21.65
N GLN A 484 -21.90 -9.79 -22.47
CA GLN A 484 -21.72 -10.01 -23.91
C GLN A 484 -21.32 -8.73 -24.66
N ASP A 485 -20.60 -8.89 -25.78
CA ASP A 485 -20.00 -7.79 -26.55
C ASP A 485 -21.02 -6.82 -27.17
N ASP A 486 -22.28 -7.25 -27.35
CA ASP A 486 -23.40 -6.42 -27.80
C ASP A 486 -24.40 -6.02 -26.70
N VAL A 487 -24.07 -6.25 -25.42
CA VAL A 487 -24.87 -5.92 -24.23
C VAL A 487 -24.17 -4.86 -23.38
N ASN A 488 -24.92 -3.86 -22.89
CA ASN A 488 -24.41 -2.76 -22.09
C ASN A 488 -24.98 -2.78 -20.67
N VAL A 489 -24.14 -2.54 -19.67
CA VAL A 489 -24.55 -2.33 -18.27
C VAL A 489 -24.11 -0.94 -17.82
N GLU A 490 -25.08 -0.05 -17.59
CA GLU A 490 -24.86 1.31 -17.10
C GLU A 490 -25.23 1.42 -15.61
N ILE A 491 -24.28 1.78 -14.75
CA ILE A 491 -24.51 2.18 -13.36
C ILE A 491 -24.25 3.68 -13.24
N VAL A 492 -25.33 4.45 -13.16
CA VAL A 492 -25.29 5.91 -13.15
C VAL A 492 -25.53 6.41 -11.72
N ILE A 493 -24.58 7.18 -11.22
CA ILE A 493 -24.65 7.81 -9.89
C ILE A 493 -25.46 9.10 -9.98
N ALA A 494 -26.61 9.10 -9.31
CA ALA A 494 -27.63 10.13 -9.42
C ALA A 494 -27.16 11.50 -8.89
N ASN A 495 -27.42 12.57 -9.64
CA ASN A 495 -27.08 13.93 -9.22
C ASN A 495 -28.23 14.56 -8.43
N ASN A 496 -28.32 14.22 -7.15
CA ASN A 496 -29.30 14.83 -6.23
C ASN A 496 -28.90 16.22 -5.70
N GLY A 497 -27.82 16.82 -6.21
CA GLY A 497 -27.24 18.09 -5.73
C GLY A 497 -26.41 17.91 -4.46
N ASP A 498 -26.35 18.95 -3.62
CA ASP A 498 -25.58 18.99 -2.37
C ASP A 498 -25.98 17.83 -1.42
N ILE A 499 -24.99 17.15 -0.83
CA ILE A 499 -25.19 16.08 0.16
C ILE A 499 -25.75 16.67 1.46
N ASP A 500 -26.67 15.94 2.10
CA ASP A 500 -27.24 16.33 3.40
C ASP A 500 -26.28 15.88 4.54
N VAL A 501 -25.48 16.80 5.05
CA VAL A 501 -24.49 16.54 6.11
C VAL A 501 -25.10 16.14 7.47
N ASP A 502 -26.41 16.32 7.68
CA ASP A 502 -27.11 15.77 8.84
C ASP A 502 -27.38 14.25 8.68
N TRP A 503 -27.37 13.72 7.45
CA TRP A 503 -27.50 12.29 7.12
C TRP A 503 -26.13 11.63 6.89
N ASP A 504 -25.25 12.31 6.15
CA ASP A 504 -23.89 11.86 5.87
C ASP A 504 -22.86 12.90 6.38
N PRO A 505 -22.47 12.83 7.67
CA PRO A 505 -21.50 13.75 8.25
C PRO A 505 -20.08 13.53 7.73
N SER A 506 -19.83 12.45 6.98
CA SER A 506 -18.51 12.04 6.46
C SER A 506 -18.30 12.33 4.97
N LEU A 507 -19.36 12.76 4.27
CA LEU A 507 -19.42 12.87 2.80
C LEU A 507 -18.98 11.57 2.08
N LEU A 508 -19.30 10.42 2.66
CA LEU A 508 -19.03 9.09 2.10
C LEU A 508 -20.01 8.75 0.97
N SER A 509 -21.30 9.04 1.12
CA SER A 509 -22.22 9.14 -0.03
C SER A 509 -21.77 10.24 -1.00
N ARG A 510 -21.97 10.16 -2.30
CA ARG A 510 -22.72 9.17 -3.11
C ARG A 510 -21.79 8.29 -3.97
N GLY A 511 -22.22 7.12 -4.40
CA GLY A 511 -21.36 6.20 -5.17
C GLY A 511 -21.69 4.71 -5.03
N VAL A 512 -20.75 3.87 -5.50
CA VAL A 512 -20.74 2.42 -5.23
C VAL A 512 -19.66 2.15 -4.18
N ILE A 513 -20.05 1.53 -3.07
CA ILE A 513 -19.13 1.22 -1.96
C ILE A 513 -19.35 -0.25 -1.58
N SER A 514 -18.31 -1.07 -1.58
CA SER A 514 -18.40 -2.50 -1.26
C SER A 514 -17.49 -2.88 -0.11
N HIS A 515 -18.05 -3.49 0.94
CA HIS A 515 -17.30 -4.39 1.83
C HIS A 515 -17.41 -5.86 1.40
N GLY A 516 -18.41 -6.20 0.59
CA GLY A 516 -18.63 -7.57 0.14
C GLY A 516 -17.82 -7.94 -1.11
N GLN A 517 -18.02 -9.17 -1.55
CA GLN A 517 -17.39 -9.70 -2.77
C GLN A 517 -17.84 -8.91 -4.00
N VAL A 518 -16.90 -8.64 -4.91
CA VAL A 518 -17.19 -8.00 -6.20
C VAL A 518 -16.57 -8.79 -7.34
N GLU A 519 -17.41 -9.17 -8.31
CA GLU A 519 -16.97 -9.80 -9.55
C GLU A 519 -17.58 -9.03 -10.73
N ILE A 520 -16.75 -8.42 -11.57
CA ILE A 520 -17.18 -7.57 -12.70
C ILE A 520 -16.38 -7.98 -13.93
N HIS A 521 -17.01 -8.58 -14.93
CA HIS A 521 -16.35 -9.01 -16.17
C HIS A 521 -17.09 -8.48 -17.39
N GLY A 522 -16.57 -7.39 -17.95
CA GLY A 522 -16.99 -6.86 -19.25
C GLY A 522 -16.48 -7.70 -20.42
N ALA A 523 -16.83 -7.29 -21.64
CA ALA A 523 -16.29 -7.89 -22.84
C ALA A 523 -14.81 -7.50 -23.00
N GLU A 524 -13.94 -8.51 -23.07
CA GLU A 524 -12.50 -8.36 -23.33
C GLU A 524 -12.25 -7.44 -24.54
N LYS A 525 -11.28 -6.54 -24.42
CA LYS A 525 -10.91 -5.59 -25.47
C LYS A 525 -9.45 -5.18 -25.34
N THR A 526 -8.72 -5.12 -26.46
CA THR A 526 -7.37 -4.55 -26.49
C THR A 526 -7.42 -3.10 -26.01
N GLY A 527 -6.78 -2.78 -24.88
CA GLY A 527 -6.84 -1.45 -24.28
C GLY A 527 -6.28 -0.36 -25.18
N TYR A 528 -5.04 -0.53 -25.67
CA TYR A 528 -4.36 0.43 -26.53
C TYR A 528 -3.41 -0.26 -27.52
N THR A 529 -2.96 0.47 -28.53
CA THR A 529 -1.90 0.02 -29.45
C THR A 529 -1.12 1.19 -30.04
N ALA A 530 0.11 0.95 -30.48
CA ALA A 530 0.93 1.94 -31.18
C ALA A 530 0.38 2.23 -32.59
N VAL A 531 0.74 3.38 -33.17
CA VAL A 531 0.47 3.67 -34.59
C VAL A 531 1.54 3.07 -35.51
N ALA A 532 1.15 2.47 -36.64
CA ALA A 532 2.09 1.95 -37.64
C ALA A 532 2.81 3.05 -38.44
N GLU A 533 2.17 4.21 -38.56
CA GLU A 533 2.75 5.44 -39.11
C GLU A 533 2.06 6.65 -38.46
N ALA A 534 2.84 7.69 -38.15
CA ALA A 534 2.36 8.88 -37.44
C ALA A 534 1.19 9.58 -38.18
N PRO A 535 -0.01 9.70 -37.58
CA PRO A 535 -1.12 10.46 -38.13
C PRO A 535 -0.84 11.97 -38.14
N MET A 536 -1.21 12.67 -39.21
CA MET A 536 -0.92 14.10 -39.39
C MET A 536 -2.18 14.97 -39.28
N ALA A 537 -1.99 16.26 -39.02
CA ALA A 537 -3.08 17.23 -38.91
C ALA A 537 -3.89 17.29 -40.22
N GLY A 538 -5.18 16.99 -40.13
CA GLY A 538 -6.12 16.93 -41.25
C GLY A 538 -6.39 15.53 -41.81
N ASP A 539 -5.71 14.50 -41.32
CA ASP A 539 -6.05 13.10 -41.64
C ASP A 539 -7.35 12.67 -40.92
N THR A 540 -8.03 11.65 -41.47
CA THR A 540 -9.27 11.06 -40.93
C THR A 540 -9.21 9.54 -40.84
N GLU A 541 -8.05 8.96 -41.13
CA GLU A 541 -7.76 7.53 -41.09
C GLU A 541 -6.50 7.38 -40.24
N ILE A 542 -6.52 6.48 -39.25
CA ILE A 542 -5.37 6.13 -38.42
C ILE A 542 -5.02 4.67 -38.72
N ARG A 543 -3.73 4.39 -38.88
CA ARG A 543 -3.24 3.03 -39.12
C ARG A 543 -2.48 2.53 -37.90
N LEU A 544 -3.02 1.48 -37.28
CA LEU A 544 -2.54 0.86 -36.07
C LEU A 544 -1.37 -0.08 -36.38
N ALA A 545 -0.46 -0.28 -35.42
CA ALA A 545 0.68 -1.19 -35.54
C ALA A 545 0.21 -2.63 -35.71
N GLU A 546 -0.83 -3.00 -34.95
CA GLU A 546 -1.45 -4.32 -34.91
C GLU A 546 -2.98 -4.19 -35.06
N ILE A 547 -3.67 -5.31 -35.31
CA ILE A 547 -5.13 -5.31 -35.39
C ILE A 547 -5.64 -5.54 -33.97
N PRO A 548 -6.36 -4.59 -33.35
CA PRO A 548 -6.86 -4.76 -32.00
C PRO A 548 -8.10 -5.66 -31.99
N ASP A 549 -8.25 -6.40 -30.89
CA ASP A 549 -9.41 -7.25 -30.64
C ASP A 549 -10.58 -6.45 -30.06
N ASN A 550 -11.79 -6.81 -30.51
CA ASN A 550 -13.09 -6.28 -30.08
C ASN A 550 -13.28 -4.75 -30.16
N TRP A 551 -12.46 -4.02 -30.93
CA TRP A 551 -12.73 -2.61 -31.26
C TRP A 551 -13.94 -2.46 -32.21
N SER A 552 -14.81 -1.50 -31.90
CA SER A 552 -16.10 -1.33 -32.57
C SER A 552 -16.33 0.07 -33.16
N VAL A 553 -17.26 0.15 -34.12
CA VAL A 553 -17.73 1.43 -34.67
C VAL A 553 -18.67 2.08 -33.66
N GLY A 554 -18.28 3.22 -33.12
CA GLY A 554 -18.92 3.87 -31.98
C GLY A 554 -17.98 4.07 -30.80
N ASP A 555 -16.90 3.29 -30.72
CA ASP A 555 -15.90 3.41 -29.64
C ASP A 555 -15.24 4.80 -29.65
N THR A 556 -15.10 5.37 -28.45
CA THR A 556 -14.30 6.57 -28.17
C THR A 556 -12.85 6.14 -27.97
N ILE A 557 -11.94 6.82 -28.69
CA ILE A 557 -10.50 6.58 -28.60
C ILE A 557 -9.75 7.89 -28.35
N VAL A 558 -8.61 7.79 -27.67
CA VAL A 558 -7.67 8.89 -27.44
C VAL A 558 -6.38 8.59 -28.22
N LEU A 559 -6.06 9.44 -29.20
CA LEU A 559 -4.76 9.42 -29.89
C LEU A 559 -3.80 10.36 -29.14
N THR A 560 -2.68 9.83 -28.64
CA THR A 560 -1.74 10.62 -27.83
C THR A 560 -1.04 11.70 -28.64
N GLY A 561 -0.97 12.92 -28.11
CA GLY A 561 -0.10 13.98 -28.62
C GLY A 561 1.38 13.61 -28.40
N THR A 562 2.27 13.93 -29.34
CA THR A 562 3.69 13.52 -29.25
C THR A 562 4.64 14.63 -28.83
N HIS A 563 4.18 15.89 -28.76
CA HIS A 563 5.04 17.06 -28.53
C HIS A 563 4.77 17.69 -27.16
N LYS A 564 5.84 18.02 -26.44
CA LYS A 564 5.71 18.55 -25.07
C LYS A 564 4.95 19.87 -25.00
N THR A 565 3.82 19.89 -24.30
CA THR A 565 3.13 21.12 -23.85
C THR A 565 3.16 21.24 -22.32
N GLY A 566 2.00 21.27 -21.67
CA GLY A 566 1.79 21.40 -20.23
C GLY A 566 2.16 22.78 -19.70
N TRP A 567 2.84 22.80 -18.55
CA TRP A 567 3.24 24.04 -17.88
C TRP A 567 4.18 24.93 -18.70
N THR A 568 3.72 26.14 -19.06
CA THR A 568 4.49 27.15 -19.80
C THR A 568 4.51 28.52 -19.12
N LEU A 569 5.34 29.44 -19.63
CA LEU A 569 5.37 30.83 -19.18
C LEU A 569 4.71 31.78 -20.20
N ASN A 570 3.51 32.26 -19.90
CA ASN A 570 2.78 33.22 -20.72
C ASN A 570 3.67 34.43 -21.12
N PRO A 571 3.99 34.62 -22.42
CA PRO A 571 4.95 35.64 -22.81
C PRO A 571 4.41 37.09 -22.73
N GLN A 572 3.09 37.27 -22.54
CA GLN A 572 2.46 38.59 -22.40
C GLN A 572 2.25 39.00 -20.93
N THR A 573 1.87 38.07 -20.05
CA THR A 573 1.61 38.33 -18.62
C THR A 573 2.79 37.98 -17.71
N SER A 574 3.71 37.11 -18.17
CA SER A 574 4.74 36.45 -17.35
C SER A 574 4.17 35.65 -16.17
N GLN A 575 2.92 35.21 -16.26
CA GLN A 575 2.33 34.22 -15.37
C GLN A 575 2.66 32.81 -15.88
N LYS A 576 2.74 31.86 -14.95
CA LYS A 576 2.75 30.43 -15.27
C LYS A 576 1.33 30.03 -15.63
N GLU A 577 1.14 29.24 -16.67
CA GLU A 577 -0.15 28.69 -17.07
C GLU A 577 0.03 27.25 -17.57
N HIS A 578 -0.95 26.40 -17.31
CA HIS A 578 -1.03 25.12 -18.00
C HIS A 578 -1.54 25.34 -19.43
N VAL A 579 -1.08 24.52 -20.35
CA VAL A 579 -1.51 24.49 -21.74
C VAL A 579 -1.77 23.03 -22.04
N GLU A 580 -3.01 22.72 -22.44
CA GLU A 580 -3.46 21.38 -22.80
C GLU A 580 -2.43 20.61 -23.65
N SER A 581 -2.43 19.29 -23.49
CA SER A 581 -1.76 18.37 -24.38
C SER A 581 -2.27 18.45 -25.82
N GLN A 582 -1.62 17.70 -26.71
CA GLN A 582 -2.08 17.51 -28.09
C GLN A 582 -2.79 16.16 -28.27
N ASP A 583 -3.27 15.59 -27.16
CA ASP A 583 -4.11 14.39 -27.18
C ASP A 583 -5.44 14.70 -27.90
N GLU A 584 -5.91 13.79 -28.74
CA GLU A 584 -7.14 13.96 -29.49
C GLU A 584 -8.11 12.80 -29.23
N GLU A 585 -9.16 13.11 -28.47
CA GLU A 585 -10.35 12.26 -28.35
C GLU A 585 -11.20 12.34 -29.63
N VAL A 586 -11.53 11.17 -30.19
CA VAL A 586 -12.26 10.99 -31.46
C VAL A 586 -13.09 9.70 -31.42
N VAL A 587 -14.09 9.59 -32.29
CA VAL A 587 -14.97 8.41 -32.34
C VAL A 587 -14.73 7.59 -33.61
N ILE A 588 -14.65 6.26 -33.48
CA ILE A 588 -14.50 5.34 -34.63
C ILE A 588 -15.80 5.30 -35.45
N THR A 589 -15.67 5.53 -36.76
CA THR A 589 -16.78 5.51 -37.74
C THR A 589 -16.69 4.38 -38.78
N ALA A 590 -15.52 3.77 -38.96
CA ALA A 590 -15.31 2.56 -39.75
C ALA A 590 -13.99 1.86 -39.36
N ILE A 591 -13.91 0.55 -39.60
CA ILE A 591 -12.71 -0.29 -39.39
C ILE A 591 -12.51 -1.16 -40.65
N ASP A 592 -11.26 -1.26 -41.14
CA ASP A 592 -10.83 -2.15 -42.24
C ASP A 592 -9.46 -2.76 -41.90
N GLY A 593 -9.45 -3.78 -41.02
CA GLY A 593 -8.23 -4.42 -40.55
C GLY A 593 -7.44 -3.53 -39.58
N ASP A 594 -6.19 -3.22 -39.93
CA ASP A 594 -5.27 -2.37 -39.16
C ASP A 594 -5.58 -0.86 -39.29
N THR A 595 -6.66 -0.49 -40.00
CA THR A 595 -6.97 0.90 -40.33
C THR A 595 -8.36 1.28 -39.81
N ILE A 596 -8.42 2.33 -38.99
CA ILE A 596 -9.66 2.92 -38.47
C ILE A 596 -9.94 4.27 -39.13
N THR A 597 -11.22 4.62 -39.28
CA THR A 597 -11.68 5.94 -39.77
C THR A 597 -12.39 6.68 -38.64
N ILE A 598 -12.03 7.93 -38.41
CA ILE A 598 -12.52 8.75 -37.29
C ILE A 598 -13.57 9.79 -37.74
N ASP A 599 -14.40 10.26 -36.79
CA ASP A 599 -15.56 11.12 -37.02
C ASP A 599 -15.22 12.53 -37.54
N ARG A 600 -14.04 13.03 -37.17
CA ARG A 600 -13.49 14.34 -37.54
C ARG A 600 -12.06 14.19 -38.05
N ALA A 601 -11.56 15.26 -38.68
CA ALA A 601 -10.14 15.32 -39.03
C ALA A 601 -9.30 15.69 -37.81
N LEU A 602 -8.09 15.15 -37.71
CA LEU A 602 -7.11 15.51 -36.68
C LEU A 602 -6.73 16.99 -36.76
N THR A 603 -6.43 17.56 -35.60
CA THR A 603 -6.03 18.94 -35.36
C THR A 603 -4.51 19.08 -35.29
N TYR A 604 -3.82 18.09 -34.75
CA TYR A 604 -2.39 18.09 -34.46
C TYR A 604 -1.61 17.08 -35.32
N ASP A 605 -0.29 17.26 -35.37
CA ASP A 605 0.63 16.30 -35.97
C ASP A 605 1.15 15.39 -34.85
N HIS A 606 1.06 14.07 -35.02
CA HIS A 606 1.45 13.07 -34.01
C HIS A 606 2.78 12.38 -34.40
N ASP A 607 3.75 13.15 -34.93
CA ASP A 607 5.09 12.66 -35.25
C ASP A 607 5.98 12.54 -34.01
N ALA A 608 6.66 11.41 -33.89
CA ALA A 608 7.69 11.19 -32.88
C ALA A 608 9.06 11.70 -33.40
N PRO A 609 9.99 12.12 -32.50
CA PRO A 609 11.28 12.67 -32.88
C PRO A 609 12.27 11.64 -33.45
N ARG A 610 11.99 10.32 -33.34
CA ARG A 610 12.80 9.23 -33.89
C ARG A 610 11.90 8.16 -34.55
N GLU A 611 12.47 7.34 -35.44
CA GLU A 611 11.74 6.28 -36.19
C GLU A 611 11.40 5.04 -35.32
N ASP A 612 12.01 4.91 -34.15
CA ASP A 612 11.80 3.87 -33.12
C ASP A 612 10.77 4.24 -32.05
N LEU A 613 10.21 5.45 -32.11
CA LEU A 613 9.22 5.97 -31.17
C LEU A 613 7.88 6.20 -31.90
N SER A 614 6.76 6.10 -31.19
CA SER A 614 5.42 6.20 -31.78
C SER A 614 4.42 6.90 -30.88
N ALA A 615 3.37 7.48 -31.49
CA ALA A 615 2.13 7.78 -30.78
C ALA A 615 1.35 6.49 -30.50
N TYR A 616 0.45 6.55 -29.52
CA TYR A 616 -0.44 5.46 -29.12
C TYR A 616 -1.90 5.85 -29.33
N VAL A 617 -2.76 4.86 -29.52
CA VAL A 617 -4.21 4.99 -29.56
C VAL A 617 -4.79 4.12 -28.46
N ALA A 618 -5.41 4.75 -27.46
CA ALA A 618 -6.14 4.09 -26.38
C ALA A 618 -7.64 4.04 -26.69
N ASN A 619 -8.30 2.94 -26.34
CA ASN A 619 -9.75 2.78 -26.47
C ASN A 619 -10.40 2.90 -25.08
N MET A 620 -11.21 3.94 -24.90
CA MET A 620 -11.84 4.26 -23.62
C MET A 620 -13.18 3.53 -23.43
N SER A 621 -13.77 3.00 -24.50
CA SER A 621 -15.12 2.40 -24.43
C SER A 621 -15.10 0.97 -23.89
N ARG A 622 -15.91 0.75 -22.86
CA ARG A 622 -16.26 -0.56 -22.29
C ARG A 622 -17.78 -0.75 -22.32
N ASN A 623 -18.23 -1.99 -22.19
CA ASN A 623 -19.66 -2.33 -22.17
C ASN A 623 -20.25 -2.37 -20.74
N ILE A 624 -19.41 -2.27 -19.70
CA ILE A 624 -19.81 -1.93 -18.34
C ILE A 624 -19.34 -0.49 -18.06
N THR A 625 -20.24 0.38 -17.62
CA THR A 625 -19.91 1.78 -17.31
C THR A 625 -20.44 2.21 -15.95
N PHE A 626 -19.60 2.95 -15.22
CA PHE A 626 -19.93 3.68 -14.00
C PHE A 626 -19.76 5.17 -14.28
N SER A 627 -20.78 6.00 -14.05
CA SER A 627 -20.68 7.45 -14.35
C SER A 627 -21.55 8.35 -13.46
N SER A 628 -21.29 9.65 -13.44
CA SER A 628 -22.17 10.65 -12.79
C SER A 628 -23.31 11.10 -13.72
N GLU A 629 -24.53 11.32 -13.20
CA GLU A 629 -25.75 11.57 -14.01
C GLU A 629 -25.70 12.78 -15.00
N ASP A 630 -24.84 13.78 -14.76
CA ASP A 630 -24.59 14.89 -15.70
C ASP A 630 -23.14 14.93 -16.25
N GLY A 631 -22.31 13.92 -15.94
CA GLY A 631 -20.91 13.83 -16.38
C GLY A 631 -20.06 15.09 -16.09
N ASP A 632 -19.34 15.56 -17.11
CA ASP A 632 -18.51 16.79 -17.09
C ASP A 632 -19.24 18.04 -16.60
N ALA A 633 -20.57 18.06 -16.67
CA ALA A 633 -21.40 19.19 -16.28
C ALA A 633 -21.81 19.20 -14.79
N SER A 634 -21.60 18.11 -14.05
CA SER A 634 -21.78 18.07 -12.59
C SER A 634 -20.77 19.00 -11.88
N GLU A 635 -21.20 19.70 -10.82
CA GLU A 635 -20.24 20.32 -9.90
C GLU A 635 -19.44 19.21 -9.19
N ILE A 636 -18.14 19.40 -8.96
CA ILE A 636 -17.24 18.31 -8.52
C ILE A 636 -17.76 17.61 -7.26
N HIS A 637 -18.23 18.36 -6.27
CA HIS A 637 -18.76 17.83 -5.01
C HIS A 637 -20.13 17.13 -5.15
N HIS A 638 -20.76 17.16 -6.33
CA HIS A 638 -21.98 16.39 -6.62
C HIS A 638 -21.70 15.02 -7.27
N ARG A 639 -20.46 14.74 -7.68
CA ARG A 639 -20.11 13.51 -8.42
C ARG A 639 -20.14 12.24 -7.56
N GLY A 640 -20.35 11.13 -8.25
CA GLY A 640 -20.17 9.79 -7.69
C GLY A 640 -18.70 9.43 -7.48
N HIS A 641 -18.47 8.32 -6.78
CA HIS A 641 -17.16 7.70 -6.61
C HIS A 641 -17.35 6.17 -6.50
N VAL A 642 -16.29 5.39 -6.70
CA VAL A 642 -16.31 3.93 -6.52
C VAL A 642 -15.21 3.53 -5.55
N MET A 643 -15.56 2.76 -4.52
CA MET A 643 -14.64 2.31 -3.49
C MET A 643 -14.93 0.86 -3.09
N PHE A 644 -13.91 0.02 -3.13
CA PHE A 644 -13.92 -1.32 -2.58
C PHE A 644 -13.11 -1.25 -1.28
N MET A 645 -13.78 -1.49 -0.16
CA MET A 645 -13.34 -1.14 1.18
C MET A 645 -13.19 -2.41 2.02
N HIS A 646 -12.04 -2.58 2.68
CA HIS A 646 -11.79 -3.63 3.68
C HIS A 646 -11.95 -5.10 3.22
N ASN A 647 -12.00 -5.37 1.92
CA ASN A 647 -12.09 -6.72 1.34
C ASN A 647 -11.19 -6.85 0.10
N ASP A 648 -10.46 -7.95 0.00
CA ASP A 648 -9.55 -8.34 -1.09
C ASP A 648 -10.22 -9.21 -2.18
N ASP A 649 -11.36 -9.85 -1.89
CA ASP A 649 -12.19 -10.61 -2.84
C ASP A 649 -12.93 -9.66 -3.82
N VAL A 650 -12.16 -9.06 -4.72
CA VAL A 650 -12.56 -8.03 -5.69
C VAL A 650 -11.83 -8.25 -7.02
N ASP A 651 -12.56 -8.66 -8.06
CA ASP A 651 -12.08 -8.72 -9.44
C ASP A 651 -12.91 -7.81 -10.35
N VAL A 652 -12.24 -6.81 -10.95
CA VAL A 652 -12.85 -5.84 -11.85
C VAL A 652 -12.14 -5.81 -13.20
N ARG A 653 -12.79 -6.35 -14.23
CA ARG A 653 -12.25 -6.47 -15.59
C ARG A 653 -13.12 -5.75 -16.62
N TYR A 654 -12.46 -4.98 -17.48
CA TYR A 654 -13.04 -4.32 -18.66
C TYR A 654 -14.26 -3.43 -18.36
N ALA A 655 -14.24 -2.67 -17.27
CA ALA A 655 -15.22 -1.63 -16.94
C ALA A 655 -14.68 -0.21 -17.17
N ALA A 656 -15.57 0.75 -17.44
CA ALA A 656 -15.24 2.18 -17.58
C ALA A 656 -15.81 3.00 -16.40
N PHE A 657 -15.07 4.03 -15.99
CA PHE A 657 -15.33 4.89 -14.84
C PHE A 657 -15.21 6.35 -15.29
N ASP A 658 -16.34 6.93 -15.71
CA ASP A 658 -16.39 8.19 -16.46
C ASP A 658 -16.99 9.34 -15.62
N ASP A 659 -16.28 10.46 -15.51
CA ASP A 659 -16.69 11.65 -14.75
C ASP A 659 -17.05 11.34 -13.27
N LEU A 660 -16.30 10.40 -12.68
CA LEU A 660 -16.36 10.04 -11.27
C LEU A 660 -15.27 10.75 -10.46
N GLY A 661 -15.28 10.50 -9.15
CA GLY A 661 -14.43 11.16 -8.17
C GLY A 661 -14.93 12.56 -7.79
N ARG A 662 -14.80 12.91 -6.51
CA ARG A 662 -15.10 14.25 -5.97
C ARG A 662 -14.04 14.83 -5.03
N THR A 663 -12.98 14.09 -4.69
CA THR A 663 -11.78 14.67 -4.07
C THR A 663 -11.07 15.53 -5.12
N ASP A 664 -11.16 16.85 -5.02
CA ASP A 664 -10.54 17.80 -5.94
C ASP A 664 -9.05 17.99 -5.59
N LYS A 665 -8.13 17.40 -6.35
CA LYS A 665 -6.69 17.53 -6.13
C LYS A 665 -6.14 18.87 -6.65
N SER A 666 -6.96 19.76 -7.22
CA SER A 666 -6.59 21.14 -7.56
C SER A 666 -6.55 22.05 -6.32
N GLU A 667 -7.38 21.78 -5.33
CA GLU A 667 -7.40 22.46 -4.02
C GLU A 667 -6.93 21.52 -2.88
N PRO A 668 -6.59 22.02 -1.67
CA PRO A 668 -6.24 21.16 -0.54
C PRO A 668 -7.36 20.19 -0.16
N ALA A 669 -7.05 18.89 -0.09
CA ALA A 669 -7.93 17.87 0.44
C ALA A 669 -7.54 17.50 1.88
N PHE A 670 -8.49 16.98 2.66
CA PHE A 670 -8.34 16.69 4.08
C PHE A 670 -8.89 15.30 4.45
N HIS A 671 -8.16 14.58 5.31
CA HIS A 671 -8.66 13.43 6.05
C HIS A 671 -9.83 13.85 6.94
N VAL A 672 -10.96 13.12 6.89
CA VAL A 672 -12.21 13.50 7.57
C VAL A 672 -12.04 13.64 9.08
N ASP A 673 -11.27 12.73 9.70
CA ASP A 673 -11.01 12.70 11.14
C ASP A 673 -10.14 13.85 11.65
N THR A 674 -9.51 14.61 10.75
CA THR A 674 -8.70 15.79 11.10
C THR A 674 -9.52 17.08 11.20
N LEU A 675 -10.81 17.04 10.83
CA LEU A 675 -11.71 18.18 10.82
C LEU A 675 -12.60 18.23 12.06
N ASP A 676 -13.10 19.42 12.40
CA ASP A 676 -14.22 19.56 13.33
C ASP A 676 -15.50 19.14 12.59
N PRO A 677 -16.25 18.11 13.03
CA PRO A 677 -17.48 17.69 12.34
C PRO A 677 -18.49 18.84 12.16
N ALA A 678 -18.50 19.82 13.06
CA ALA A 678 -19.36 21.01 12.93
C ALA A 678 -18.85 22.05 11.91
N SER A 679 -17.77 21.73 11.18
CA SER A 679 -17.20 22.53 10.09
C SER A 679 -17.31 21.86 8.71
N ILE A 680 -17.81 20.63 8.64
CA ILE A 680 -18.06 19.91 7.40
C ILE A 680 -19.34 20.47 6.76
N GLU A 681 -19.19 21.03 5.57
CA GLU A 681 -20.26 21.47 4.68
C GLU A 681 -20.23 20.61 3.40
N ALA A 682 -21.30 20.59 2.61
CA ALA A 682 -21.42 19.70 1.43
C ALA A 682 -20.34 19.88 0.33
N ASP A 683 -19.63 21.03 0.31
CA ASP A 683 -18.51 21.32 -0.60
C ASP A 683 -17.12 21.16 0.05
N THR A 684 -17.04 20.45 1.19
CA THR A 684 -15.76 20.15 1.86
C THR A 684 -14.97 19.12 1.07
N ASN A 685 -13.71 19.46 0.75
CA ASN A 685 -12.83 18.60 -0.02
C ASN A 685 -12.22 17.47 0.84
N ILE A 686 -12.96 16.38 1.01
CA ILE A 686 -12.54 15.18 1.74
C ILE A 686 -11.72 14.26 0.81
N GLN A 687 -10.73 13.57 1.36
CA GLN A 687 -9.91 12.57 0.65
C GLN A 687 -10.67 11.25 0.37
N ALA A 688 -10.00 10.28 -0.26
CA ALA A 688 -10.54 8.95 -0.60
C ALA A 688 -11.73 8.88 -1.59
N ARG A 689 -12.33 9.99 -2.05
CA ARG A 689 -13.48 9.99 -2.97
C ARG A 689 -13.02 10.03 -4.43
N TYR A 690 -12.40 8.94 -4.89
CA TYR A 690 -11.74 8.81 -6.20
C TYR A 690 -12.57 8.05 -7.25
N SER A 691 -12.13 8.01 -8.51
CA SER A 691 -12.88 7.34 -9.59
C SER A 691 -12.90 5.82 -9.41
N PHE A 692 -11.77 5.23 -9.01
CA PHE A 692 -11.61 3.82 -8.67
C PHE A 692 -10.67 3.71 -7.46
N HIS A 693 -11.07 3.02 -6.38
CA HIS A 693 -10.31 2.98 -5.14
C HIS A 693 -10.40 1.63 -4.42
N PHE A 694 -9.27 0.94 -4.24
CA PHE A 694 -9.09 -0.16 -3.29
C PHE A 694 -8.63 0.40 -1.93
N HIS A 695 -9.56 0.56 -0.99
CA HIS A 695 -9.34 1.18 0.31
C HIS A 695 -9.15 0.13 1.41
N ARG A 696 -7.90 -0.09 1.80
CA ARG A 696 -7.47 -0.97 2.90
C ARG A 696 -7.95 -2.41 2.78
N THR A 697 -7.88 -2.96 1.56
CA THR A 697 -8.35 -4.31 1.24
C THR A 697 -7.53 -5.39 1.95
N GLY A 698 -6.29 -5.07 2.33
CA GLY A 698 -5.38 -5.97 3.06
C GLY A 698 -4.02 -6.06 2.37
N THR A 699 -2.94 -6.16 3.15
CA THR A 699 -1.56 -6.33 2.65
C THR A 699 -0.92 -7.65 3.05
N GLU A 700 -1.55 -8.44 3.93
CA GLU A 700 -0.96 -9.66 4.50
C GLU A 700 -1.14 -10.88 3.59
N ASP A 701 -2.26 -10.98 2.87
CA ASP A 701 -2.43 -12.00 1.83
C ASP A 701 -1.69 -11.56 0.55
N GLN A 702 -0.72 -12.36 0.12
CA GLN A 702 0.05 -12.15 -1.12
C GLN A 702 -0.27 -13.21 -2.20
N ASP A 703 -1.17 -14.15 -1.90
CA ASP A 703 -1.65 -15.17 -2.83
C ASP A 703 -2.98 -14.75 -3.50
N ASN A 704 -3.74 -13.82 -2.89
CA ASN A 704 -5.03 -13.32 -3.37
C ASN A 704 -5.07 -11.77 -3.53
N PRO A 705 -4.45 -11.19 -4.58
CA PRO A 705 -4.53 -9.75 -4.85
C PRO A 705 -5.92 -9.28 -5.31
N ALA A 706 -6.30 -8.05 -4.94
CA ALA A 706 -7.43 -7.36 -5.55
C ALA A 706 -7.10 -6.97 -7.01
N ILE A 707 -7.97 -7.31 -7.96
CA ILE A 707 -7.67 -7.23 -9.40
C ILE A 707 -8.39 -6.03 -10.05
N ALA A 708 -7.63 -5.20 -10.78
CA ALA A 708 -8.16 -4.30 -11.79
C ALA A 708 -7.49 -4.60 -13.15
N PHE A 709 -8.25 -5.17 -14.10
CA PHE A 709 -7.73 -5.57 -15.42
C PHE A 709 -8.42 -4.82 -16.57
N GLY A 710 -7.66 -4.18 -17.46
CA GLY A 710 -8.17 -3.65 -18.72
C GLY A 710 -9.22 -2.55 -18.60
N ASN A 711 -9.36 -1.91 -17.43
CA ASN A 711 -10.37 -0.89 -17.16
C ASN A 711 -10.02 0.47 -17.77
N ALA A 712 -10.98 1.39 -17.78
CA ALA A 712 -10.82 2.76 -18.24
C ALA A 712 -11.31 3.76 -17.17
N VAL A 713 -10.53 4.79 -16.85
CA VAL A 713 -10.93 5.96 -16.05
C VAL A 713 -10.82 7.22 -16.91
N SER A 714 -11.84 8.07 -16.87
CA SER A 714 -11.86 9.33 -17.63
C SER A 714 -12.41 10.50 -16.81
N GLY A 715 -11.74 11.66 -16.87
CA GLY A 715 -12.27 12.93 -16.35
C GLY A 715 -12.25 13.07 -14.81
N SER A 716 -11.32 12.41 -14.12
CA SER A 716 -11.23 12.46 -12.65
C SER A 716 -10.69 13.82 -12.15
N PRO A 717 -11.37 14.52 -11.21
CA PRO A 717 -10.89 15.76 -10.60
C PRO A 717 -9.85 15.52 -9.50
N GLY A 718 -9.62 14.25 -9.16
CA GLY A 718 -8.64 13.78 -8.20
C GLY A 718 -7.81 12.65 -8.81
N TRP A 719 -7.44 11.68 -7.99
CA TRP A 719 -6.72 10.51 -8.49
C TRP A 719 -7.60 9.61 -9.37
N GLY A 720 -6.95 8.86 -10.28
CA GLY A 720 -7.61 7.94 -11.20
C GLY A 720 -7.88 6.58 -10.56
N PHE A 721 -6.92 5.66 -10.70
CA PHE A 721 -6.86 4.39 -9.99
C PHE A 721 -6.02 4.54 -8.71
N VAL A 722 -6.54 4.03 -7.59
CA VAL A 722 -5.93 4.16 -6.27
C VAL A 722 -5.98 2.82 -5.55
N HIS A 723 -4.88 2.44 -4.89
CA HIS A 723 -4.91 1.49 -3.80
C HIS A 723 -4.16 2.05 -2.58
N HIS A 724 -4.70 1.79 -1.39
CA HIS A 724 -4.30 2.36 -0.10
C HIS A 724 -4.25 1.21 0.91
N SER A 725 -3.06 0.86 1.40
CA SER A 725 -2.82 -0.33 2.26
C SER A 725 -3.51 -1.60 1.75
N SER A 726 -3.17 -1.95 0.50
CA SER A 726 -3.81 -3.01 -0.28
C SER A 726 -2.78 -3.73 -1.15
N HIS A 727 -2.82 -5.06 -1.18
CA HIS A 727 -2.18 -5.89 -2.20
C HIS A 727 -3.07 -5.92 -3.44
N ALA A 728 -2.60 -5.38 -4.57
CA ALA A 728 -3.43 -5.24 -5.75
C ALA A 728 -2.66 -5.31 -7.07
N GLU A 729 -3.32 -5.85 -8.10
CA GLU A 729 -2.82 -5.88 -9.47
C GLU A 729 -3.58 -4.90 -10.36
N PHE A 730 -2.86 -3.95 -10.93
CA PHE A 730 -3.34 -3.08 -11.99
C PHE A 730 -2.69 -3.52 -13.29
N VAL A 731 -3.45 -4.17 -14.17
CA VAL A 731 -2.96 -4.70 -15.45
C VAL A 731 -3.75 -4.09 -16.62
N GLN A 732 -3.06 -3.52 -17.62
CA GLN A 732 -3.63 -2.99 -18.86
C GLN A 732 -4.71 -1.89 -18.70
N ASN A 733 -4.79 -1.23 -17.55
CA ASN A 733 -5.77 -0.17 -17.30
C ASN A 733 -5.35 1.15 -17.96
N ILE A 734 -6.34 2.00 -18.26
CA ILE A 734 -6.13 3.27 -18.95
C ILE A 734 -6.76 4.40 -18.14
N ALA A 735 -5.99 5.44 -17.83
CA ALA A 735 -6.46 6.63 -17.16
C ALA A 735 -6.25 7.87 -18.05
N PHE A 736 -7.31 8.62 -18.32
CA PHE A 736 -7.31 9.81 -19.18
C PHE A 736 -7.91 11.03 -18.48
N ASP A 737 -7.36 12.21 -18.76
CA ASP A 737 -7.83 13.52 -18.27
C ASP A 737 -8.01 13.55 -16.74
N VAL A 738 -6.91 13.28 -16.04
CA VAL A 738 -6.87 13.16 -14.57
C VAL A 738 -6.20 14.38 -13.96
N PHE A 739 -6.84 15.04 -13.00
CA PHE A 739 -6.20 16.09 -12.21
C PHE A 739 -5.61 15.52 -10.91
N GLY A 740 -4.29 15.37 -10.86
CA GLY A 740 -3.58 14.81 -9.71
C GLY A 740 -2.57 13.76 -10.15
N ALA A 741 -2.87 12.50 -9.85
CA ALA A 741 -2.05 11.35 -10.22
C ALA A 741 -2.97 10.28 -10.83
N ALA A 742 -2.56 9.70 -11.96
CA ALA A 742 -3.41 8.77 -12.71
C ALA A 742 -3.48 7.39 -12.06
N PHE A 743 -2.36 6.92 -11.51
CA PHE A 743 -2.24 5.70 -10.70
C PHE A 743 -1.52 6.02 -9.38
N VAL A 744 -2.05 5.53 -8.26
CA VAL A 744 -1.57 5.86 -6.90
C VAL A 744 -1.51 4.65 -5.98
N ALA A 745 -0.36 4.45 -5.35
CA ALA A 745 -0.18 3.77 -4.08
C ALA A 745 0.06 4.84 -3.01
N GLU A 746 -0.76 4.88 -1.95
CA GLU A 746 -0.92 6.03 -1.05
C GLU A 746 0.02 5.99 0.17
N ASP A 747 -0.12 4.98 1.03
CA ASP A 747 0.29 4.98 2.44
C ASP A 747 1.72 4.45 2.67
N GLY A 748 2.21 3.56 1.80
CA GLY A 748 3.59 3.07 1.85
C GLY A 748 3.76 1.56 1.88
N ASP A 749 2.76 0.84 2.38
CA ASP A 749 2.75 -0.62 2.55
C ASP A 749 2.10 -1.39 1.40
N GLU A 750 1.64 -0.70 0.36
CA GLU A 750 1.06 -1.35 -0.82
C GLU A 750 2.07 -2.23 -1.57
N THR A 751 1.62 -3.43 -1.93
CA THR A 751 2.36 -4.43 -2.73
C THR A 751 1.53 -4.82 -3.97
N GLY A 752 2.07 -5.68 -4.82
CA GLY A 752 1.42 -6.13 -6.06
C GLY A 752 2.00 -5.48 -7.32
N LEU A 753 1.30 -5.64 -8.44
CA LEU A 753 1.85 -5.46 -9.78
C LEU A 753 1.13 -4.37 -10.59
N TRP A 754 1.89 -3.39 -11.11
CA TRP A 754 1.41 -2.43 -12.09
C TRP A 754 2.03 -2.72 -13.46
N TRP A 755 1.26 -3.33 -14.36
CA TRP A 755 1.73 -3.86 -15.64
C TRP A 755 0.97 -3.29 -16.84
N GLU A 756 1.70 -2.84 -17.87
CA GLU A 756 1.12 -2.40 -19.15
C GLU A 756 0.00 -1.35 -19.01
N ASN A 757 -0.02 -0.55 -17.93
CA ASN A 757 -1.02 0.49 -17.76
C ASN A 757 -0.65 1.75 -18.55
N MET A 758 -1.66 2.54 -18.90
CA MET A 758 -1.48 3.77 -19.68
C MET A 758 -2.10 4.99 -18.99
N ALA A 759 -1.26 5.94 -18.60
CA ALA A 759 -1.68 7.25 -18.08
C ALA A 759 -1.55 8.30 -19.19
N ILE A 760 -2.66 8.97 -19.55
CA ILE A 760 -2.71 10.00 -20.59
C ILE A 760 -3.24 11.31 -19.98
N LYS A 761 -2.58 12.44 -20.25
CA LYS A 761 -3.04 13.78 -19.82
C LYS A 761 -3.30 13.88 -18.30
N SER A 762 -2.26 13.63 -17.51
CA SER A 762 -2.28 13.88 -16.06
C SER A 762 -1.79 15.30 -15.73
N GLU A 763 -2.69 16.15 -15.23
CA GLU A 763 -2.45 17.55 -14.88
C GLU A 763 -2.34 17.77 -13.37
N GLY A 764 -1.75 18.89 -12.93
CA GLY A 764 -1.60 19.14 -11.49
C GLY A 764 -1.18 20.55 -11.12
N ILE A 765 -1.09 20.85 -9.82
CA ILE A 765 -0.97 22.21 -9.25
C ILE A 765 0.40 22.90 -9.48
N GLY A 766 1.32 22.25 -10.17
CA GLY A 766 2.67 22.76 -10.39
C GLY A 766 3.52 21.83 -11.24
N TYR A 767 4.79 22.21 -11.43
CA TYR A 767 5.69 21.52 -12.33
C TYR A 767 7.06 21.30 -11.70
N GLY A 768 7.69 20.18 -12.04
CA GLY A 768 9.02 19.80 -11.59
C GLY A 768 9.05 19.35 -10.13
N HIS A 769 10.13 18.65 -9.79
CA HIS A 769 10.33 17.96 -8.50
C HIS A 769 10.07 18.79 -7.23
N ALA A 770 10.13 20.13 -7.33
CA ALA A 770 10.10 21.01 -6.18
C ALA A 770 8.70 21.15 -5.59
N LYS A 771 7.65 20.92 -6.41
CA LYS A 771 6.27 20.96 -5.95
C LYS A 771 5.80 19.62 -5.37
N THR A 772 6.28 18.51 -5.91
CA THR A 772 6.14 17.18 -5.30
C THR A 772 6.66 17.15 -3.86
N LYS A 773 7.74 17.90 -3.57
CA LYS A 773 8.41 17.98 -2.26
C LYS A 773 7.79 19.04 -1.32
N SER A 774 6.52 19.37 -1.48
CA SER A 774 5.83 20.45 -0.76
C SER A 774 5.50 20.06 0.69
N GLY A 775 6.19 20.67 1.65
CA GLY A 775 6.02 20.34 3.07
C GLY A 775 4.67 20.74 3.68
N GLU A 776 3.86 21.56 3.00
CA GLU A 776 2.47 21.82 3.41
C GLU A 776 1.55 20.66 2.99
N ASP A 777 1.85 20.00 1.87
CA ASP A 777 1.05 18.92 1.30
C ASP A 777 1.41 17.59 1.97
N THR A 778 2.71 17.34 2.18
CA THR A 778 3.21 16.25 3.03
C THR A 778 2.67 16.31 4.46
N ALA A 779 2.49 17.49 5.05
CA ALA A 779 2.01 17.62 6.43
C ALA A 779 0.48 17.55 6.59
N ARG A 780 -0.27 17.42 5.48
CA ARG A 780 -1.71 17.11 5.45
C ARG A 780 -1.99 15.71 4.91
N ASP A 781 -0.94 15.00 4.53
CA ASP A 781 -1.03 13.79 3.75
C ASP A 781 -1.89 13.96 2.48
N ASP A 782 -1.56 14.98 1.68
CA ASP A 782 -2.30 15.33 0.46
C ASP A 782 -1.34 15.38 -0.74
N VAL A 783 -0.76 14.22 -1.04
CA VAL A 783 0.26 14.03 -2.08
C VAL A 783 -0.36 13.70 -3.46
N GLY A 784 0.44 13.27 -4.44
CA GLY A 784 -0.05 12.95 -5.78
C GLY A 784 -0.77 14.10 -6.52
N ARG A 785 -0.47 15.37 -6.19
CA ARG A 785 -1.16 16.55 -6.75
C ARG A 785 -0.46 17.20 -7.94
N THR A 786 0.61 16.60 -8.45
CA THR A 786 1.53 17.28 -9.38
C THR A 786 1.44 16.86 -10.83
N GLY A 787 0.38 16.17 -11.25
CA GLY A 787 0.19 15.69 -12.63
C GLY A 787 1.06 14.47 -12.90
N ASP A 788 1.12 13.56 -11.95
CA ASP A 788 1.97 12.38 -11.98
C ASP A 788 1.25 11.26 -12.75
N GLY A 789 1.95 10.54 -13.64
CA GLY A 789 1.37 9.36 -14.30
C GLY A 789 1.20 8.23 -13.28
N PHE A 790 2.31 7.88 -12.65
CA PHE A 790 2.41 6.84 -11.64
C PHE A 790 3.03 7.43 -10.37
N PHE A 791 2.28 7.45 -9.28
CA PHE A 791 2.71 7.98 -7.98
C PHE A 791 2.79 6.87 -6.94
N PHE A 792 3.91 6.81 -6.22
CA PHE A 792 4.18 5.80 -5.21
C PHE A 792 4.57 6.46 -3.87
N GLY A 793 3.72 6.29 -2.86
CA GLY A 793 4.09 6.45 -1.46
C GLY A 793 5.06 5.35 -1.01
N GLY A 794 4.73 4.11 -1.36
CA GLY A 794 5.50 2.89 -1.07
C GLY A 794 6.58 2.54 -2.10
N ARG A 795 7.16 1.34 -1.95
CA ARG A 795 8.23 0.80 -2.80
C ARG A 795 8.12 -0.69 -3.11
N ALA A 796 7.10 -1.36 -2.58
CA ALA A 796 6.87 -2.78 -2.82
C ALA A 796 6.08 -3.05 -4.11
N VAL A 797 5.20 -2.12 -4.54
CA VAL A 797 4.57 -2.18 -5.88
C VAL A 797 5.61 -2.27 -7.00
N GLU A 798 5.44 -3.29 -7.85
CA GLU A 798 6.24 -3.55 -9.05
C GLU A 798 5.69 -2.78 -10.26
N ALA A 799 6.56 -2.26 -11.13
CA ALA A 799 6.13 -1.44 -12.28
C ALA A 799 6.81 -1.84 -13.60
N GLY A 800 6.09 -2.52 -14.49
CA GLY A 800 6.60 -2.98 -15.80
C GLY A 800 5.79 -2.49 -17.00
N HIS A 801 6.47 -2.11 -18.08
CA HIS A 801 5.87 -1.76 -19.39
C HIS A 801 4.80 -0.65 -19.39
N ASN A 802 4.70 0.16 -18.34
CA ASN A 802 3.69 1.21 -18.24
C ASN A 802 4.06 2.44 -19.09
N ILE A 803 3.05 3.16 -19.58
CA ILE A 803 3.20 4.33 -20.46
C ILE A 803 2.60 5.58 -19.80
N ALA A 804 3.41 6.62 -19.61
CA ALA A 804 2.98 7.94 -19.15
C ALA A 804 3.05 8.98 -20.29
N ALA A 805 1.93 9.25 -20.96
CA ALA A 805 1.79 10.16 -22.09
C ALA A 805 1.25 11.54 -21.66
N ASN A 806 1.98 12.61 -21.98
CA ASN A 806 1.60 14.01 -21.72
C ASN A 806 1.23 14.33 -20.27
N THR A 807 1.73 13.55 -19.31
CA THR A 807 1.62 13.82 -17.88
C THR A 807 2.59 14.94 -17.48
N THR A 808 2.37 15.62 -16.36
CA THR A 808 3.36 16.58 -15.84
C THR A 808 4.62 15.85 -15.36
N HIS A 809 4.50 14.73 -14.65
CA HIS A 809 5.60 13.83 -14.33
C HIS A 809 5.26 12.40 -14.77
N GLY A 810 6.24 11.63 -15.26
CA GLY A 810 6.02 10.23 -15.63
C GLY A 810 5.80 9.37 -14.39
N PHE A 811 6.89 9.11 -13.66
CA PHE A 811 6.92 8.23 -12.49
C PHE A 811 7.50 8.96 -11.27
N THR A 812 6.85 8.85 -10.10
CA THR A 812 7.18 9.61 -8.90
C THR A 812 7.15 8.75 -7.64
N TRP A 813 8.32 8.47 -7.04
CA TRP A 813 8.45 7.93 -5.67
C TRP A 813 8.66 9.06 -4.66
N MET A 814 7.78 9.16 -3.66
CA MET A 814 7.75 10.30 -2.72
C MET A 814 7.47 9.87 -1.28
N LEU A 815 8.47 9.24 -0.65
CA LEU A 815 8.35 8.55 0.66
C LEU A 815 8.21 9.47 1.89
N ARG A 816 7.80 10.74 1.73
CA ARG A 816 7.76 11.70 2.86
C ARG A 816 6.40 11.85 3.51
N ALA A 817 5.36 11.37 2.86
CA ALA A 817 4.00 11.29 3.39
C ALA A 817 3.67 9.86 3.83
N ALA A 818 4.21 8.87 3.12
CA ALA A 818 4.08 7.46 3.47
C ALA A 818 4.68 7.11 4.85
N ASP A 819 3.80 6.81 5.81
CA ASP A 819 4.13 6.37 7.17
C ASP A 819 3.98 4.85 7.35
N ALA A 820 3.19 4.16 6.51
CA ALA A 820 3.06 2.70 6.51
C ALA A 820 4.27 2.02 5.87
N VAL A 821 4.59 0.79 6.30
CA VAL A 821 5.78 0.05 5.86
C VAL A 821 5.42 -1.42 5.72
N PRO A 822 5.65 -2.06 4.57
CA PRO A 822 5.36 -3.47 4.38
C PRO A 822 6.30 -4.34 5.25
N THR A 823 5.86 -5.54 5.59
CA THR A 823 6.64 -6.53 6.35
C THR A 823 7.83 -7.04 5.52
N SER A 824 8.72 -7.85 6.11
CA SER A 824 9.82 -8.44 5.33
C SER A 824 9.32 -9.42 4.26
N ASP A 825 8.24 -10.13 4.56
CA ASP A 825 7.84 -11.34 3.84
C ASP A 825 6.98 -10.99 2.60
N GLN A 826 6.41 -9.78 2.58
CA GLN A 826 5.78 -9.08 1.45
C GLN A 826 6.79 -8.53 0.41
N LEU A 827 8.08 -8.88 0.49
CA LEU A 827 9.14 -8.30 -0.35
C LEU A 827 9.94 -9.39 -1.07
N ASN A 828 10.31 -9.15 -2.33
CA ASN A 828 11.02 -10.11 -3.19
C ASN A 828 12.38 -10.56 -2.65
N GLN A 829 12.92 -9.92 -1.61
CA GLN A 829 14.19 -10.24 -0.95
C GLN A 829 14.05 -10.10 0.58
N PRO A 830 13.29 -10.97 1.25
CA PRO A 830 12.96 -10.84 2.69
C PRO A 830 14.22 -10.94 3.56
N ASP A 831 15.14 -11.83 3.17
CA ASP A 831 16.42 -12.07 3.85
C ASP A 831 17.36 -10.83 3.84
N ALA A 832 17.09 -9.79 3.03
CA ALA A 832 17.80 -8.50 3.15
C ALA A 832 17.62 -7.86 4.53
N TYR A 833 16.54 -8.20 5.24
CA TYR A 833 16.21 -7.77 6.60
C TYR A 833 16.49 -8.83 7.67
N TYR A 834 17.05 -9.99 7.29
CA TYR A 834 17.29 -11.13 8.19
C TYR A 834 17.90 -10.72 9.53
N ALA A 835 18.86 -9.80 9.53
CA ALA A 835 19.59 -9.32 10.70
C ALA A 835 19.03 -8.02 11.36
N LEU A 836 17.87 -7.54 10.90
CA LEU A 836 17.20 -6.30 11.31
C LEU A 836 15.80 -6.49 11.91
N GLU A 837 15.31 -7.74 11.95
CA GLU A 837 13.92 -8.17 12.19
C GLU A 837 13.02 -7.89 10.98
N THR A 838 12.71 -6.63 10.69
CA THR A 838 11.91 -6.17 9.55
C THR A 838 12.44 -4.83 9.00
N PRO A 839 12.02 -4.36 7.80
CA PRO A 839 12.20 -2.96 7.42
C PRO A 839 11.50 -2.02 8.43
N ARG A 840 12.12 -0.86 8.71
CA ARG A 840 11.62 0.12 9.71
C ARG A 840 11.12 1.43 9.10
N SER A 841 11.32 1.58 7.80
CA SER A 841 10.78 2.66 6.96
C SER A 841 10.99 2.29 5.49
N ASN A 842 10.19 2.88 4.61
CA ASN A 842 10.34 2.76 3.16
C ASN A 842 11.73 3.18 2.66
N ASP A 843 12.49 4.01 3.39
CA ASP A 843 13.88 4.30 3.04
C ASP A 843 14.77 3.06 2.95
N GLN A 844 14.45 2.01 3.70
CA GLN A 844 15.23 0.76 3.72
C GLN A 844 14.95 -0.15 2.52
N ILE A 845 13.81 0.02 1.85
CA ILE A 845 13.35 -0.93 0.84
C ILE A 845 14.01 -0.60 -0.51
N PRO A 846 14.51 -1.59 -1.29
CA PRO A 846 14.71 -1.42 -2.73
C PRO A 846 13.38 -1.06 -3.42
N ILE A 847 13.37 -0.50 -4.63
CA ILE A 847 12.16 -0.67 -5.47
C ILE A 847 12.27 -2.09 -6.01
N GLN A 848 11.21 -2.88 -5.82
CA GLN A 848 11.23 -4.32 -6.12
C GLN A 848 11.45 -4.57 -7.61
N SER A 849 10.67 -3.88 -8.45
CA SER A 849 10.81 -3.95 -9.90
C SER A 849 10.47 -2.63 -10.59
N PHE A 850 11.25 -2.31 -11.62
CA PHE A 850 10.97 -1.22 -12.55
C PHE A 850 11.63 -1.54 -13.88
N HIS A 851 10.86 -1.88 -14.91
CA HIS A 851 11.45 -2.16 -16.23
C HIS A 851 10.57 -1.81 -17.44
N ASP A 852 11.24 -1.54 -18.56
CA ASP A 852 10.67 -1.26 -19.88
C ASP A 852 9.56 -0.20 -19.93
N ASN A 853 9.53 0.69 -18.92
CA ASN A 853 8.54 1.76 -18.81
C ASN A 853 8.86 2.90 -19.79
N GLU A 854 7.81 3.56 -20.28
CA GLU A 854 7.91 4.70 -21.19
C GLU A 854 7.21 5.95 -20.62
N ALA A 855 7.80 7.13 -20.84
CA ALA A 855 7.16 8.40 -20.52
C ALA A 855 7.45 9.44 -21.62
N PHE A 856 6.45 10.20 -22.08
CA PHE A 856 6.69 11.24 -23.08
C PHE A 856 5.79 12.47 -22.94
N GLY A 857 6.25 13.59 -23.51
CA GLY A 857 5.61 14.91 -23.33
C GLY A 857 5.74 15.49 -21.90
N THR A 858 6.55 14.86 -21.05
CA THR A 858 6.59 15.14 -19.61
C THR A 858 7.39 16.38 -19.23
N GLN A 859 7.11 16.98 -18.06
CA GLN A 859 8.04 17.94 -17.45
C GLN A 859 9.22 17.22 -16.80
N VAL A 860 8.98 16.11 -16.10
CA VAL A 860 10.02 15.23 -15.56
C VAL A 860 9.67 13.77 -15.88
N GLY A 861 10.60 12.98 -16.39
CA GLY A 861 10.37 11.55 -16.66
C GLY A 861 10.24 10.73 -15.38
N LEU A 862 11.26 10.78 -14.52
CA LEU A 862 11.35 10.01 -13.28
C LEU A 862 11.80 10.89 -12.10
N ILE A 863 11.07 10.82 -10.98
CA ILE A 863 11.39 11.48 -9.71
C ILE A 863 11.51 10.41 -8.62
N VAL A 864 12.61 10.43 -7.85
CA VAL A 864 12.74 9.65 -6.62
C VAL A 864 13.14 10.53 -5.45
N VAL A 865 12.38 10.45 -4.35
CA VAL A 865 12.58 11.24 -3.14
C VAL A 865 12.44 10.36 -1.89
N LYS A 866 13.58 9.99 -1.30
CA LYS A 866 13.59 9.37 0.03
C LYS A 866 13.42 10.40 1.16
N THR A 867 12.98 9.95 2.34
CA THR A 867 13.03 10.69 3.61
C THR A 867 14.45 10.69 4.18
N SER A 868 15.12 9.55 4.08
CA SER A 868 16.51 9.33 4.49
C SER A 868 17.33 8.60 3.42
N ARG A 869 18.65 8.73 3.52
CA ARG A 869 19.61 8.05 2.65
C ARG A 869 20.15 6.74 3.23
N TRP A 870 19.57 6.33 4.35
CA TRP A 870 19.93 5.14 5.13
C TRP A 870 19.10 3.97 4.64
N GLN A 871 19.75 2.86 4.31
CA GLN A 871 19.12 1.63 3.84
C GLN A 871 19.40 0.45 4.78
N GLY A 872 20.62 0.33 5.28
CA GLY A 872 21.06 -0.68 6.26
C GLY A 872 21.60 -1.98 5.67
N HIS A 873 21.31 -2.26 4.40
CA HIS A 873 21.81 -3.42 3.62
C HIS A 873 22.37 -2.98 2.25
N ASP A 874 23.05 -3.88 1.54
CA ASP A 874 23.79 -3.61 0.28
C ASP A 874 23.02 -4.08 -0.98
N VAL A 875 21.82 -4.63 -0.80
CA VAL A 875 20.86 -4.94 -1.87
C VAL A 875 20.47 -3.63 -2.58
N ARG A 876 20.28 -3.67 -3.90
CA ARG A 876 20.16 -2.46 -4.72
C ARG A 876 18.77 -2.30 -5.28
N THR A 877 18.32 -1.06 -5.42
CA THR A 877 17.25 -0.76 -6.37
C THR A 877 17.80 -0.97 -7.78
N VAL A 878 17.18 -1.86 -8.55
CA VAL A 878 17.50 -2.08 -9.96
C VAL A 878 16.36 -1.51 -10.81
N MET A 879 16.70 -0.69 -11.80
CA MET A 879 15.76 -0.14 -12.78
C MET A 879 16.30 -0.48 -14.17
N ASP A 880 15.54 -1.17 -15.02
CA ASP A 880 16.04 -1.78 -16.26
C ASP A 880 15.20 -1.43 -17.48
N GLY A 881 15.71 -0.60 -18.38
CA GLY A 881 14.92 -0.05 -19.48
C GLY A 881 14.02 1.09 -19.01
N PHE A 882 14.31 2.29 -19.50
CA PHE A 882 13.41 3.44 -19.35
C PHE A 882 13.56 4.36 -20.55
N THR A 883 12.48 4.53 -21.30
CA THR A 883 12.47 5.45 -22.46
C THR A 883 11.72 6.72 -22.07
N ASN A 884 12.42 7.87 -22.05
CA ASN A 884 11.77 9.16 -21.79
C ASN A 884 12.10 10.18 -22.87
N TRP A 885 11.10 10.59 -23.65
CA TRP A 885 11.28 11.50 -24.78
C TRP A 885 10.34 12.71 -24.75
N GLU A 886 10.66 13.75 -25.52
CA GLU A 886 9.98 15.04 -25.48
C GLU A 886 9.85 15.59 -24.04
N THR A 887 10.92 15.47 -23.25
CA THR A 887 10.94 15.85 -21.83
C THR A 887 11.75 17.12 -21.54
N SER A 888 11.40 17.84 -20.46
CA SER A 888 12.25 18.93 -19.93
C SER A 888 13.36 18.42 -19.00
N TYR A 889 13.10 17.37 -18.22
CA TYR A 889 14.02 16.75 -17.28
C TYR A 889 13.86 15.23 -17.38
N GLY A 890 14.93 14.47 -17.60
CA GLY A 890 14.80 13.01 -17.71
C GLY A 890 14.57 12.35 -16.35
N VAL A 891 15.62 12.31 -15.52
CA VAL A 891 15.62 11.64 -14.22
C VAL A 891 16.16 12.56 -13.13
N GLU A 892 15.48 12.60 -11.98
CA GLU A 892 15.93 13.30 -10.78
C GLU A 892 15.88 12.42 -9.52
N LEU A 893 17.05 12.06 -8.99
CA LEU A 893 17.17 11.26 -7.77
C LEU A 893 17.61 12.12 -6.58
N THR A 894 16.91 12.07 -5.45
CA THR A 894 17.24 12.88 -4.25
C THR A 894 17.21 12.05 -2.96
N TYR A 895 18.15 12.29 -2.04
CA TYR A 895 18.28 11.59 -0.75
C TYR A 895 18.46 10.07 -0.86
N THR A 896 18.86 9.54 -2.02
CA THR A 896 18.84 8.09 -2.29
C THR A 896 20.24 7.48 -2.46
N SER A 897 20.33 6.17 -2.27
CA SER A 897 21.54 5.37 -2.26
C SER A 897 21.28 3.96 -2.79
N HIS A 898 22.33 3.27 -3.26
CA HIS A 898 22.30 1.88 -3.75
C HIS A 898 21.39 1.63 -4.97
N TYR A 899 21.58 2.39 -6.06
CA TYR A 899 20.83 2.19 -7.31
C TYR A 899 21.72 1.65 -8.42
N THR A 900 21.15 0.79 -9.27
CA THR A 900 21.70 0.38 -10.56
C THR A 900 20.63 0.63 -11.62
N LEU A 901 20.90 1.59 -12.52
CA LEU A 901 19.99 1.97 -13.60
C LEU A 901 20.58 1.46 -14.91
N LYS A 902 19.85 0.63 -15.66
CA LYS A 902 20.31 -0.05 -16.87
C LYS A 902 19.48 0.40 -18.08
N ASP A 903 20.14 0.67 -19.20
CA ASP A 903 19.54 0.94 -20.52
C ASP A 903 18.47 2.06 -20.56
N PHE A 904 18.75 3.16 -19.85
CA PHE A 904 17.94 4.40 -19.90
C PHE A 904 18.19 5.17 -21.20
N ASP A 905 17.13 5.54 -21.92
CA ASP A 905 17.16 6.37 -23.15
C ASP A 905 16.38 7.67 -22.95
N LEU A 906 17.12 8.77 -22.78
CA LEU A 906 16.58 10.08 -22.43
C LEU A 906 16.72 11.06 -23.60
N LEU A 907 15.61 11.56 -24.12
CA LEU A 907 15.55 12.49 -25.25
C LEU A 907 14.81 13.80 -24.87
N ALA A 908 15.51 14.91 -24.95
CA ALA A 908 14.96 16.21 -24.60
C ALA A 908 13.94 16.73 -25.62
N THR A 909 12.97 17.49 -25.12
CA THR A 909 12.03 18.25 -25.95
C THR A 909 12.70 19.33 -26.81
N GLU A 910 12.22 19.51 -28.05
CA GLU A 910 12.55 20.68 -28.87
C GLU A 910 11.83 21.98 -28.45
N ASN A 911 10.90 21.92 -27.48
CA ASN A 911 10.14 23.09 -27.03
C ASN A 911 11.07 24.22 -26.54
N THR A 912 10.74 25.46 -26.91
CA THR A 912 11.58 26.66 -26.67
C THR A 912 11.00 27.62 -25.64
N ASP A 913 9.85 27.31 -25.02
CA ASP A 913 9.32 28.05 -23.87
C ASP A 913 10.32 28.08 -22.71
N ARG A 914 10.18 29.00 -21.76
CA ARG A 914 11.10 29.14 -20.63
C ARG A 914 10.95 28.06 -19.55
N ILE A 915 9.79 27.42 -19.44
CA ILE A 915 9.49 26.38 -18.45
C ILE A 915 9.54 25.00 -19.10
N ALA A 916 8.87 24.84 -20.24
CA ALA A 916 8.77 23.57 -20.95
C ALA A 916 9.98 23.21 -21.84
N ASN A 917 11.11 23.94 -21.78
CA ASN A 917 12.29 23.58 -22.58
C ASN A 917 13.24 22.62 -21.87
N ALA A 918 13.96 21.82 -22.67
CA ALA A 918 15.07 20.97 -22.25
C ALA A 918 15.98 21.60 -21.17
N GLN A 919 16.18 20.93 -20.03
CA GLN A 919 17.11 21.31 -18.97
C GLN A 919 18.20 20.26 -18.77
N VAL A 920 17.89 19.18 -18.03
CA VAL A 920 18.86 18.20 -17.54
C VAL A 920 18.37 16.79 -17.89
N GLY A 921 19.20 15.98 -18.54
CA GLY A 921 18.86 14.59 -18.82
C GLY A 921 18.81 13.78 -17.53
N PHE A 922 19.93 13.70 -16.82
CA PHE A 922 20.06 12.99 -15.56
C PHE A 922 20.62 13.89 -14.46
N ASP A 923 19.92 14.09 -13.34
CA ASP A 923 20.41 14.84 -12.19
C ASP A 923 20.73 13.94 -11.00
N PHE A 924 22.02 13.91 -10.63
CA PHE A 924 22.46 13.44 -9.32
C PHE A 924 22.10 14.53 -8.31
N GLY A 925 20.91 14.44 -7.75
CA GLY A 925 20.37 15.45 -6.85
C GLY A 925 21.08 15.49 -5.50
N PRO A 926 20.65 16.42 -4.61
CA PRO A 926 21.17 16.50 -3.26
C PRO A 926 21.16 15.17 -2.49
N HIS A 927 22.25 14.92 -1.76
CA HIS A 927 22.42 13.80 -0.83
C HIS A 927 22.34 12.41 -1.48
N THR A 928 22.81 12.24 -2.71
CA THR A 928 22.92 10.93 -3.36
C THR A 928 24.32 10.34 -3.22
N PHE A 929 24.42 9.01 -3.13
CA PHE A 929 25.67 8.27 -3.18
C PHE A 929 25.45 6.84 -3.70
N ASP A 930 26.53 6.16 -4.09
CA ASP A 930 26.57 4.80 -4.62
C ASP A 930 25.50 4.46 -5.67
N LEU A 931 25.37 5.34 -6.66
CA LEU A 931 24.51 5.11 -7.83
C LEU A 931 25.37 4.69 -9.03
N VAL A 932 24.92 3.67 -9.75
CA VAL A 932 25.51 3.23 -11.02
C VAL A 932 24.48 3.39 -12.13
N ILE A 933 24.93 3.89 -13.28
CA ILE A 933 24.15 3.94 -14.49
C ILE A 933 24.91 3.20 -15.58
N ASN A 934 24.25 2.28 -16.28
CA ASN A 934 24.83 1.39 -17.30
C ASN A 934 24.01 1.51 -18.59
N GLY A 935 24.64 1.85 -19.72
CA GLY A 935 23.92 2.00 -21.00
C GLY A 935 23.12 3.30 -21.17
N LEU A 936 23.44 4.37 -20.44
CA LEU A 936 22.72 5.65 -20.54
C LEU A 936 22.89 6.31 -21.92
N LYS A 937 21.79 6.47 -22.66
CA LYS A 937 21.68 7.40 -23.79
C LYS A 937 21.04 8.69 -23.31
N VAL A 938 21.63 9.82 -23.67
CA VAL A 938 21.11 11.15 -23.27
C VAL A 938 21.29 12.18 -24.39
N GLU A 939 20.19 12.66 -24.94
CA GLU A 939 20.17 13.50 -26.14
C GLU A 939 19.44 14.85 -25.97
N GLY A 940 20.05 15.91 -26.50
CA GLY A 940 19.40 17.22 -26.71
C GLY A 940 19.31 18.17 -25.51
N PHE A 941 19.66 17.73 -24.29
CA PHE A 941 19.53 18.53 -23.08
C PHE A 941 20.54 19.69 -22.99
N LYS A 942 20.23 20.72 -22.19
CA LYS A 942 21.24 21.77 -21.89
C LYS A 942 22.41 21.21 -21.09
N THR A 943 22.13 20.25 -20.21
CA THR A 943 23.10 19.41 -19.51
C THR A 943 22.68 17.95 -19.69
N GLY A 944 23.52 17.09 -20.25
CA GLY A 944 23.22 15.65 -20.34
C GLY A 944 23.11 15.04 -18.95
N VAL A 945 24.24 14.96 -18.25
CA VAL A 945 24.30 14.50 -16.85
C VAL A 945 24.81 15.61 -15.94
N ASN A 946 24.07 15.93 -14.89
CA ASN A 946 24.50 16.83 -13.83
C ASN A 946 24.97 16.04 -12.60
N MET A 947 26.26 16.17 -12.28
CA MET A 947 26.89 15.58 -11.09
C MET A 947 27.30 16.66 -10.07
N ALA A 948 26.81 17.90 -10.22
CA ALA A 948 27.14 19.04 -9.35
C ALA A 948 26.29 19.04 -8.05
N GLN A 949 26.24 17.90 -7.39
CA GLN A 949 25.36 17.66 -6.25
C GLN A 949 25.75 18.42 -4.97
N ARG A 950 24.79 18.52 -4.05
CA ARG A 950 24.99 19.04 -2.69
C ARG A 950 25.06 17.88 -1.71
N PHE A 951 25.98 17.95 -0.76
CA PHE A 951 26.30 16.87 0.17
C PHE A 951 26.65 17.41 1.56
N PRO A 952 26.57 16.58 2.63
CA PRO A 952 26.99 16.95 3.99
C PRO A 952 28.46 17.33 4.07
N ALA A 953 28.84 18.12 5.09
CA ALA A 953 30.22 18.66 5.21
C ALA A 953 31.24 17.64 5.74
N ASP A 954 30.76 16.51 6.23
CA ASP A 954 31.46 15.38 6.84
C ASP A 954 31.77 14.25 5.83
N TRP A 955 31.13 14.25 4.66
CA TRP A 955 31.47 13.34 3.57
C TRP A 955 32.86 13.60 2.98
N THR A 956 33.55 12.51 2.66
CA THR A 956 34.80 12.50 1.93
C THR A 956 34.56 12.19 0.45
N ASP A 957 35.59 12.36 -0.39
CA ASP A 957 35.45 12.03 -1.82
C ASP A 957 35.18 10.52 -2.07
N ALA A 958 35.47 9.64 -1.09
CA ALA A 958 35.27 8.20 -1.20
C ALA A 958 33.81 7.76 -0.96
N ASP A 959 33.01 8.54 -0.22
CA ASP A 959 31.64 8.17 0.16
C ASP A 959 30.68 8.19 -1.04
N PHE A 960 31.00 8.93 -2.11
CA PHE A 960 30.10 9.14 -3.27
C PHE A 960 29.95 7.92 -4.18
N GLY A 961 31.05 7.25 -4.55
CA GLY A 961 31.02 5.99 -5.31
C GLY A 961 30.37 5.96 -6.71
N HIS A 962 29.88 7.06 -7.27
CA HIS A 962 29.08 7.04 -8.51
C HIS A 962 29.84 6.51 -9.73
N VAL A 963 29.18 5.68 -10.54
CA VAL A 963 29.74 5.10 -11.77
C VAL A 963 28.79 5.32 -12.94
N ILE A 964 29.33 5.67 -14.10
CA ILE A 964 28.62 5.65 -15.38
C ILE A 964 29.37 4.70 -16.34
N ILE A 965 28.65 3.72 -16.86
CA ILE A 965 29.14 2.69 -17.79
C ILE A 965 28.45 2.93 -19.14
N ASP A 966 29.22 2.92 -20.22
CA ASP A 966 28.73 3.04 -21.62
C ASP A 966 27.79 4.23 -21.89
N LEU A 967 28.21 5.44 -21.50
CA LEU A 967 27.50 6.69 -21.76
C LEU A 967 27.49 7.09 -23.25
N GLU A 968 26.30 7.22 -23.84
CA GLU A 968 26.06 7.84 -25.14
C GLU A 968 25.42 9.24 -24.99
N ALA A 969 26.25 10.28 -24.92
CA ALA A 969 25.79 11.67 -24.84
C ALA A 969 25.79 12.35 -26.22
N ASN A 970 24.61 12.69 -26.74
CA ASN A 970 24.40 13.26 -28.08
C ASN A 970 23.75 14.65 -28.03
N GLY A 971 24.16 15.58 -28.90
CA GLY A 971 23.47 16.87 -29.07
C GLY A 971 23.45 17.84 -27.87
N ASN A 972 23.89 17.43 -26.68
CA ASN A 972 23.75 18.20 -25.44
C ASN A 972 24.56 19.52 -25.44
N GLY A 973 24.11 20.48 -24.65
CA GLY A 973 24.85 21.73 -24.40
C GLY A 973 26.13 21.52 -23.59
N VAL A 974 26.08 20.62 -22.61
CA VAL A 974 27.20 20.11 -21.80
C VAL A 974 26.91 18.64 -21.48
N ASP A 975 27.72 17.70 -21.95
CA ASP A 975 27.47 16.26 -21.71
C ASP A 975 27.54 15.90 -20.22
N LEU A 976 28.56 16.41 -19.51
CA LEU A 976 28.81 16.15 -18.10
C LEU A 976 29.09 17.45 -17.34
N ALA A 977 28.21 17.84 -16.42
CA ALA A 977 28.43 18.93 -15.47
C ALA A 977 28.87 18.37 -14.10
N GLY A 978 29.77 19.08 -13.40
CA GLY A 978 30.16 18.72 -12.02
C GLY A 978 31.04 17.49 -11.85
N PHE A 979 31.50 16.82 -12.92
CA PHE A 979 32.36 15.64 -12.83
C PHE A 979 33.66 15.89 -12.04
N ASP A 980 33.93 15.07 -11.03
CA ASP A 980 35.19 15.00 -10.28
C ASP A 980 35.70 13.55 -10.23
N SER A 981 36.89 13.31 -10.77
CA SER A 981 37.50 11.98 -10.84
C SER A 981 37.92 11.38 -9.49
N ASN A 982 37.82 12.12 -8.38
CA ASN A 982 38.02 11.58 -7.03
C ASN A 982 36.73 10.95 -6.47
N ARG A 983 35.57 11.25 -7.07
CA ARG A 983 34.23 10.87 -6.59
C ARG A 983 33.45 10.02 -7.58
N HIS A 984 33.67 10.26 -8.86
CA HIS A 984 32.89 9.70 -9.96
C HIS A 984 33.80 8.90 -10.90
N MET A 985 33.30 7.76 -11.37
CA MET A 985 33.96 6.89 -12.35
C MET A 985 33.18 6.90 -13.66
N ILE A 986 33.90 6.90 -14.78
CA ILE A 986 33.34 6.64 -16.12
C ILE A 986 34.14 5.49 -16.71
N MET A 987 33.45 4.49 -17.24
CA MET A 987 34.04 3.29 -17.83
C MET A 987 33.17 2.74 -18.96
N THR A 988 33.64 1.67 -19.60
CA THR A 988 32.92 0.92 -20.63
C THR A 988 32.78 -0.55 -20.23
N SER A 989 31.77 -1.27 -20.74
CA SER A 989 31.50 -2.65 -20.29
C SER A 989 32.65 -3.63 -20.56
N ASP A 990 33.52 -3.36 -21.54
CA ASP A 990 34.75 -4.17 -21.77
C ASP A 990 35.80 -4.05 -20.64
N GLN A 991 35.59 -3.14 -19.69
CA GLN A 991 36.41 -2.98 -18.49
C GLN A 991 35.85 -3.72 -17.27
N LEU A 992 34.59 -4.19 -17.31
CA LEU A 992 33.99 -5.00 -16.26
C LEU A 992 34.67 -6.38 -16.19
N VAL A 993 34.62 -7.01 -15.02
CA VAL A 993 35.08 -8.38 -14.82
C VAL A 993 33.92 -9.21 -14.27
N PRO A 994 33.12 -9.87 -15.14
CA PRO A 994 31.98 -10.68 -14.73
C PRO A 994 32.36 -11.79 -13.75
N GLY A 995 31.42 -12.17 -12.87
CA GLY A 995 31.62 -13.24 -11.89
C GLY A 995 32.72 -12.95 -10.85
N ARG A 996 32.90 -11.67 -10.47
CA ARG A 996 33.90 -11.23 -9.47
C ARG A 996 33.28 -10.79 -8.13
N LEU A 997 32.00 -11.06 -7.92
CA LEU A 997 31.30 -10.70 -6.69
C LEU A 997 31.83 -11.52 -5.50
N GLN A 998 32.32 -10.84 -4.46
CA GLN A 998 32.85 -11.43 -3.24
C GLN A 998 32.90 -10.39 -2.11
N PHE A 999 32.85 -10.84 -0.85
CA PHE A 999 33.05 -10.00 0.34
C PHE A 999 34.16 -10.57 1.23
N GLU A 1000 35.10 -9.74 1.67
CA GLU A 1000 36.13 -10.08 2.66
C GLU A 1000 35.92 -9.22 3.92
N MET A 1001 35.33 -9.81 4.96
CA MET A 1001 35.05 -9.12 6.23
C MET A 1001 36.34 -8.76 6.99
N HIS A 1002 36.38 -7.58 7.61
CA HIS A 1002 37.45 -7.14 8.49
C HIS A 1002 37.24 -7.65 9.93
N GLY A 1003 38.28 -8.26 10.52
CA GLY A 1003 38.36 -8.51 11.97
C GLY A 1003 38.33 -9.97 12.38
N GLU A 1004 38.00 -10.21 13.66
CA GLU A 1004 37.66 -11.53 14.21
C GLU A 1004 36.14 -11.61 14.33
N THR A 1005 35.50 -12.70 13.91
CA THR A 1005 34.04 -12.90 14.02
C THR A 1005 33.60 -13.36 15.42
N THR A 1006 34.40 -13.07 16.44
CA THR A 1006 34.13 -13.44 17.83
C THR A 1006 33.47 -12.29 18.58
N ILE A 1007 32.29 -12.53 19.16
CA ILE A 1007 31.51 -11.56 19.92
C ILE A 1007 31.46 -11.95 21.40
N ASP A 1008 31.93 -11.07 22.27
CA ASP A 1008 31.74 -11.19 23.72
C ASP A 1008 30.29 -10.82 24.06
N VAL A 1009 29.49 -11.85 24.37
CA VAL A 1009 28.06 -11.73 24.67
C VAL A 1009 27.80 -10.88 25.93
N SER A 1010 28.80 -10.69 26.79
CA SER A 1010 28.73 -9.82 27.97
C SER A 1010 29.06 -8.35 27.70
N GLU A 1011 29.78 -8.03 26.61
CA GLU A 1011 30.10 -6.65 26.21
C GLU A 1011 29.11 -6.08 25.17
N GLY A 1012 28.45 -6.91 24.35
CA GLY A 1012 27.29 -6.52 23.55
C GLY A 1012 27.08 -7.34 22.28
N LEU A 1013 25.83 -7.36 21.78
CA LEU A 1013 25.39 -8.18 20.64
C LEU A 1013 25.16 -7.36 19.36
N GLY A 1014 26.10 -6.47 19.03
CA GLY A 1014 26.05 -5.67 17.80
C GLY A 1014 27.24 -5.97 16.90
N LEU A 1015 26.97 -6.42 15.67
CA LEU A 1015 27.98 -6.80 14.68
C LEU A 1015 27.93 -5.81 13.50
N PHE A 1016 29.08 -5.28 13.08
CA PHE A 1016 29.19 -4.48 11.86
C PHE A 1016 29.80 -5.33 10.75
N PHE A 1017 29.18 -5.36 9.57
CA PHE A 1017 29.74 -6.02 8.39
C PHE A 1017 30.78 -5.11 7.71
N ASP A 1018 31.82 -4.72 8.45
CA ASP A 1018 32.96 -3.98 7.89
C ASP A 1018 33.83 -4.92 7.06
N GLY A 1019 34.32 -4.47 5.91
CA GLY A 1019 35.03 -5.32 4.97
C GLY A 1019 35.18 -4.74 3.57
N ILE A 1020 35.95 -5.47 2.75
CA ILE A 1020 36.15 -5.16 1.34
C ILE A 1020 35.15 -5.95 0.49
N LYS A 1021 34.21 -5.23 -0.12
CA LYS A 1021 33.39 -5.74 -1.23
C LYS A 1021 34.19 -5.67 -2.51
N THR A 1022 34.16 -6.71 -3.33
CA THR A 1022 34.63 -6.68 -4.72
C THR A 1022 33.50 -7.15 -5.62
N ASP A 1023 33.27 -6.43 -6.71
CA ASP A 1023 32.22 -6.69 -7.71
C ASP A 1023 32.84 -6.56 -9.11
N SER A 1024 32.03 -6.60 -10.17
CA SER A 1024 32.45 -6.46 -11.57
C SER A 1024 33.18 -5.16 -11.88
N ILE A 1025 32.88 -4.08 -11.14
CA ILE A 1025 33.49 -2.74 -11.28
C ILE A 1025 34.84 -2.69 -10.57
N GLY A 1026 34.89 -3.01 -9.28
CA GLY A 1026 36.14 -2.95 -8.50
C GLY A 1026 36.01 -3.43 -7.05
N SER A 1027 37.09 -3.25 -6.28
CA SER A 1027 37.09 -3.43 -4.83
C SER A 1027 36.87 -2.09 -4.13
N ARG A 1028 36.09 -2.08 -3.04
CA ARG A 1028 35.83 -0.92 -2.18
C ARG A 1028 35.57 -1.35 -0.73
N ASP A 1029 35.67 -0.42 0.21
CA ASP A 1029 35.05 -0.59 1.53
C ASP A 1029 33.51 -0.64 1.35
N ARG A 1030 32.84 -1.57 2.04
CA ARG A 1030 31.37 -1.72 2.01
C ARG A 1030 30.65 -0.66 2.85
N GLN A 1031 31.26 -0.20 3.93
CA GLN A 1031 30.63 0.71 4.90
C GLN A 1031 30.57 2.15 4.39
N PHE A 1032 29.44 2.80 4.62
CA PHE A 1032 29.22 4.23 4.34
C PHE A 1032 28.94 4.99 5.64
N ILE A 1033 29.33 6.27 5.71
CA ILE A 1033 29.24 7.07 6.94
C ILE A 1033 27.80 7.25 7.46
N ASP A 1034 26.83 7.40 6.56
CA ASP A 1034 25.40 7.51 6.88
C ASP A 1034 24.60 6.24 6.58
N ASP A 1035 25.27 5.19 6.07
CA ASP A 1035 24.66 3.90 5.80
C ASP A 1035 25.51 2.75 6.37
N PRO A 1036 25.56 2.64 7.72
CA PRO A 1036 26.33 1.60 8.39
C PRO A 1036 25.59 0.26 8.32
N GLN A 1037 26.27 -0.74 7.75
CA GLN A 1037 25.74 -2.08 7.55
C GLN A 1037 25.96 -2.88 8.85
N LYS A 1038 24.88 -3.17 9.60
CA LYS A 1038 24.98 -3.65 10.98
C LYS A 1038 23.84 -4.60 11.37
N ALA A 1039 24.23 -5.77 11.90
CA ALA A 1039 23.34 -6.72 12.54
C ALA A 1039 23.19 -6.49 14.06
N TRP A 1040 22.02 -6.84 14.58
CA TRP A 1040 21.81 -7.08 16.01
C TRP A 1040 21.63 -8.57 16.25
N LEU A 1041 22.51 -9.17 17.05
CA LEU A 1041 22.56 -10.63 17.20
C LEU A 1041 21.60 -11.17 18.26
N LYS A 1042 21.05 -10.31 19.15
CA LYS A 1042 20.13 -10.79 20.21
C LYS A 1042 18.83 -11.39 19.64
N PRO A 1043 18.13 -10.77 18.68
CA PRO A 1043 16.93 -11.36 18.08
C PRO A 1043 17.25 -12.65 17.32
N LEU A 1044 18.32 -12.65 16.52
CA LEU A 1044 18.82 -13.82 15.81
C LEU A 1044 19.11 -15.00 16.77
N LEU A 1045 19.79 -14.76 17.90
CA LEU A 1045 20.06 -15.79 18.91
C LEU A 1045 18.80 -16.32 19.61
N LEU A 1046 17.70 -15.56 19.61
CA LEU A 1046 16.41 -15.97 20.16
C LEU A 1046 15.59 -16.78 19.15
N ARG A 1047 15.54 -16.32 17.89
CA ARG A 1047 14.81 -16.96 16.78
C ARG A 1047 15.51 -18.21 16.26
N ASP A 1048 16.80 -18.08 15.95
CA ASP A 1048 17.58 -19.08 15.21
C ASP A 1048 18.49 -19.91 16.14
N GLY A 1049 18.68 -19.47 17.38
CA GLY A 1049 19.51 -20.18 18.37
C GLY A 1049 21.02 -20.11 18.10
N TYR A 1050 21.74 -21.14 18.53
CA TYR A 1050 23.18 -21.34 18.32
C TYR A 1050 23.53 -22.84 18.26
N PHE A 1051 24.73 -23.14 17.78
CA PHE A 1051 25.28 -24.50 17.65
C PHE A 1051 26.59 -24.63 18.45
N GLU A 1052 26.98 -25.87 18.76
CA GLU A 1052 28.28 -26.22 19.35
C GLU A 1052 29.17 -26.90 18.28
N THR A 1053 30.45 -26.52 18.17
CA THR A 1053 31.41 -27.20 17.27
C THR A 1053 31.98 -28.46 17.92
N GLU A 1054 32.61 -29.37 17.15
CA GLU A 1054 33.32 -30.54 17.74
C GLU A 1054 34.40 -30.15 18.78
N ASP A 1055 34.98 -28.95 18.67
CA ASP A 1055 35.99 -28.41 19.60
C ASP A 1055 35.36 -27.75 20.85
N GLY A 1056 34.03 -27.57 20.88
CA GLY A 1056 33.26 -27.03 22.01
C GLY A 1056 33.11 -25.50 22.01
N ASP A 1057 33.28 -24.85 20.85
CA ASP A 1057 33.00 -23.43 20.68
C ASP A 1057 31.50 -23.24 20.36
N TYR A 1058 30.90 -22.16 20.87
CA TYR A 1058 29.53 -21.77 20.51
C TYR A 1058 29.56 -20.88 19.27
N VAL A 1059 28.75 -21.20 18.26
CA VAL A 1059 28.64 -20.45 17.00
C VAL A 1059 27.19 -20.17 16.65
N MET A 1060 26.95 -19.05 15.97
CA MET A 1060 25.68 -18.77 15.30
C MET A 1060 25.94 -18.44 13.83
N PHE A 1061 24.93 -18.68 13.00
CA PHE A 1061 24.93 -18.30 11.60
C PHE A 1061 24.23 -16.97 11.41
N VAL A 1062 24.78 -16.13 10.54
CA VAL A 1062 24.19 -14.83 10.19
C VAL A 1062 24.24 -14.68 8.67
N LYS A 1063 23.08 -14.75 8.01
CA LYS A 1063 22.96 -14.48 6.57
C LYS A 1063 23.29 -13.02 6.26
N ASP A 1064 23.88 -12.77 5.11
CA ASP A 1064 24.28 -11.45 4.63
C ASP A 1064 24.32 -11.43 3.09
N PHE A 1065 24.22 -10.24 2.52
CA PHE A 1065 24.14 -10.01 1.08
C PHE A 1065 25.16 -8.96 0.64
N VAL A 1066 25.76 -9.18 -0.53
CA VAL A 1066 26.37 -8.11 -1.30
C VAL A 1066 25.90 -8.16 -2.75
N ALA A 1067 25.67 -7.00 -3.37
CA ALA A 1067 25.15 -6.89 -4.73
C ALA A 1067 26.22 -6.42 -5.73
N ASP A 1068 26.26 -6.95 -6.95
CA ASP A 1068 27.11 -6.38 -7.99
C ASP A 1068 26.59 -4.99 -8.40
N ARG A 1069 27.47 -3.99 -8.33
CA ARG A 1069 27.10 -2.60 -8.60
C ARG A 1069 26.77 -2.33 -10.08
N ALA A 1070 27.18 -3.16 -11.03
CA ALA A 1070 26.90 -2.92 -12.46
C ALA A 1070 25.61 -3.56 -12.96
N THR A 1071 25.17 -4.65 -12.33
CA THR A 1071 24.06 -5.50 -12.80
C THR A 1071 22.93 -5.60 -11.79
N GLY A 1072 23.23 -5.63 -10.49
CA GLY A 1072 22.28 -5.87 -9.41
C GLY A 1072 22.47 -7.23 -8.72
N ASP A 1073 23.08 -8.20 -9.42
CA ASP A 1073 23.21 -9.61 -9.03
C ASP A 1073 23.62 -9.79 -7.57
N LEU A 1074 22.91 -10.65 -6.84
CA LEU A 1074 23.13 -10.87 -5.42
C LEU A 1074 24.08 -12.04 -5.18
N LEU A 1075 25.02 -11.84 -4.25
CA LEU A 1075 25.73 -12.91 -3.56
C LEU A 1075 25.19 -12.99 -2.13
N LYS A 1076 24.41 -14.03 -1.86
CA LYS A 1076 23.97 -14.45 -0.54
C LYS A 1076 25.00 -15.38 0.10
N PHE A 1077 25.30 -15.19 1.38
CA PHE A 1077 26.27 -16.03 2.10
C PHE A 1077 26.07 -15.98 3.62
N THR A 1078 26.61 -16.98 4.31
CA THR A 1078 26.52 -17.13 5.77
C THR A 1078 27.82 -16.74 6.46
N HIS A 1079 27.75 -15.87 7.46
CA HIS A 1079 28.84 -15.64 8.40
C HIS A 1079 28.77 -16.62 9.58
N VAL A 1080 29.90 -17.24 9.92
CA VAL A 1080 30.05 -18.01 11.17
C VAL A 1080 30.55 -17.07 12.27
N ILE A 1081 29.68 -16.75 13.22
CA ILE A 1081 29.96 -15.85 14.34
C ILE A 1081 30.20 -16.68 15.60
N THR A 1082 31.40 -16.57 16.17
CA THR A 1082 31.75 -17.26 17.42
C THR A 1082 31.26 -16.45 18.61
N LEU A 1083 30.58 -17.09 19.56
CA LEU A 1083 30.06 -16.47 20.76
C LEU A 1083 31.03 -16.73 21.92
N ASP A 1084 31.79 -15.71 22.35
CA ASP A 1084 32.52 -15.79 23.62
C ASP A 1084 31.50 -15.59 24.75
N ALA A 1085 30.96 -16.72 25.19
CA ALA A 1085 29.88 -16.82 26.16
C ALA A 1085 30.05 -18.06 27.04
N THR A 1086 29.56 -18.01 28.27
CA THR A 1086 29.27 -19.24 29.00
C THR A 1086 27.87 -19.75 28.65
N GLN A 1087 27.66 -21.07 28.74
CA GLN A 1087 26.32 -21.68 28.65
C GLN A 1087 25.27 -20.90 29.45
N LYS A 1088 25.63 -20.46 30.67
CA LYS A 1088 24.74 -19.72 31.56
C LYS A 1088 24.35 -18.33 31.02
N GLU A 1089 25.16 -17.70 30.19
CA GLU A 1089 24.81 -16.44 29.53
C GLU A 1089 23.84 -16.68 28.37
N LEU A 1090 24.03 -17.75 27.59
CA LEU A 1090 23.08 -18.17 26.55
C LEU A 1090 21.73 -18.60 27.17
N ASP A 1091 21.75 -19.43 28.23
CA ASP A 1091 20.57 -19.82 29.02
C ASP A 1091 19.78 -18.61 29.56
N ARG A 1092 20.47 -17.50 29.87
CA ARG A 1092 19.85 -16.26 30.39
C ARG A 1092 19.28 -15.37 29.30
N LEU A 1093 19.81 -15.47 28.08
CA LEU A 1093 19.27 -14.78 26.92
C LEU A 1093 18.03 -15.50 26.39
N GLY A 1094 17.85 -16.79 26.69
CA GLY A 1094 16.79 -17.63 26.14
C GLY A 1094 17.19 -18.33 24.84
N ALA A 1095 18.48 -18.28 24.45
CA ALA A 1095 18.96 -18.83 23.19
C ALA A 1095 18.91 -20.37 23.18
N VAL A 1096 18.32 -20.93 22.13
CA VAL A 1096 18.18 -22.39 21.92
C VAL A 1096 19.50 -22.98 21.40
N ASN A 1097 19.86 -24.18 21.86
CA ASN A 1097 20.98 -24.95 21.31
C ASN A 1097 20.46 -25.95 20.28
N ASN A 1098 20.86 -25.79 19.02
CA ASN A 1098 20.40 -26.60 17.90
C ASN A 1098 21.19 -27.91 17.73
N GLY A 1099 22.29 -28.08 18.49
CA GLY A 1099 23.12 -29.28 18.48
C GLY A 1099 24.54 -29.03 17.96
N LEU A 1100 25.13 -30.05 17.34
CA LEU A 1100 26.47 -30.01 16.78
C LEU A 1100 26.43 -29.59 15.31
N VAL A 1101 27.44 -28.83 14.87
CA VAL A 1101 27.61 -28.43 13.46
C VAL A 1101 29.07 -28.53 13.00
N ASP A 1102 29.32 -28.89 11.73
CA ASP A 1102 30.66 -28.83 11.14
C ASP A 1102 30.87 -27.54 10.34
N ILE A 1103 31.50 -26.56 10.99
CA ILE A 1103 31.91 -25.29 10.36
C ILE A 1103 33.01 -25.45 9.27
N ASN A 1104 33.41 -26.67 8.96
CA ASN A 1104 34.32 -27.02 7.86
C ASN A 1104 33.63 -27.83 6.75
N SER A 1105 32.29 -27.94 6.78
CA SER A 1105 31.50 -28.55 5.70
C SER A 1105 31.90 -27.99 4.32
N SER A 1106 31.88 -28.83 3.31
CA SER A 1106 32.05 -28.39 1.93
C SER A 1106 30.77 -27.68 1.47
N ALA A 1107 30.90 -26.58 0.73
CA ALA A 1107 29.72 -25.99 0.10
C ALA A 1107 29.04 -26.99 -0.87
N PRO A 1108 27.70 -26.98 -0.95
CA PRO A 1108 26.96 -27.73 -1.97
C PRO A 1108 27.48 -27.46 -3.39
N VAL A 1109 27.22 -28.39 -4.30
CA VAL A 1109 27.46 -28.20 -5.73
C VAL A 1109 26.11 -27.95 -6.40
N ALA A 1110 25.74 -26.67 -6.43
CA ALA A 1110 24.63 -26.14 -7.22
C ALA A 1110 24.95 -26.17 -8.73
N ASN A 1111 23.99 -26.50 -9.60
CA ASN A 1111 24.20 -26.56 -11.05
C ASN A 1111 23.03 -25.90 -11.81
N ASP A 1112 23.36 -25.01 -12.76
CA ASP A 1112 22.38 -24.29 -13.57
C ASP A 1112 21.34 -25.21 -14.25
N ASP A 1113 20.07 -24.81 -14.18
CA ASP A 1113 18.94 -25.53 -14.74
C ASP A 1113 18.40 -24.90 -16.01
N THR A 1114 17.69 -25.71 -16.79
CA THR A 1114 16.96 -25.23 -17.98
C THR A 1114 15.58 -25.86 -18.06
N ALA A 1115 14.55 -25.03 -18.14
CA ALA A 1115 13.16 -25.44 -18.35
C ALA A 1115 12.59 -24.80 -19.64
N SER A 1116 11.39 -25.22 -20.03
CA SER A 1116 10.67 -24.61 -21.14
C SER A 1116 9.18 -24.87 -21.02
N THR A 1117 8.36 -23.87 -21.29
CA THR A 1117 6.90 -23.97 -21.25
C THR A 1117 6.25 -23.20 -22.40
N ALA A 1118 4.98 -23.46 -22.67
CA ALA A 1118 4.19 -22.56 -23.51
C ALA A 1118 3.83 -21.29 -22.71
N MET A 1119 3.54 -20.19 -23.40
CA MET A 1119 2.88 -19.04 -22.74
C MET A 1119 1.61 -19.50 -21.98
N GLU A 1120 1.30 -18.82 -20.88
CA GLU A 1120 0.14 -19.10 -20.00
C GLU A 1120 0.07 -20.55 -19.48
N THR A 1121 1.16 -21.31 -19.53
CA THR A 1121 1.22 -22.70 -19.07
C THR A 1121 2.20 -22.82 -17.89
N PRO A 1122 1.71 -23.01 -16.66
CA PRO A 1122 2.56 -23.17 -15.49
C PRO A 1122 3.38 -24.47 -15.53
N ILE A 1123 4.58 -24.46 -14.96
CA ILE A 1123 5.45 -25.63 -14.84
C ILE A 1123 6.10 -25.73 -13.47
N VAL A 1124 6.23 -26.96 -12.97
CA VAL A 1124 6.97 -27.27 -11.73
C VAL A 1124 8.41 -27.66 -12.08
N ILE A 1125 9.37 -27.02 -11.42
CA ILE A 1125 10.82 -27.17 -11.64
C ILE A 1125 11.47 -27.72 -10.36
N ASP A 1126 11.98 -28.94 -10.44
CA ASP A 1126 12.81 -29.57 -9.39
C ASP A 1126 14.28 -29.17 -9.61
N VAL A 1127 14.67 -28.00 -9.06
CA VAL A 1127 16.02 -27.44 -9.17
C VAL A 1127 17.06 -28.25 -8.39
N LEU A 1128 16.66 -28.96 -7.33
CA LEU A 1128 17.56 -29.80 -6.54
C LEU A 1128 17.87 -31.15 -7.21
N ALA A 1129 17.18 -31.51 -8.30
CA ALA A 1129 17.34 -32.78 -9.00
C ALA A 1129 18.76 -33.05 -9.55
N ASN A 1130 19.49 -31.98 -9.88
CA ASN A 1130 20.82 -32.04 -10.48
C ASN A 1130 21.95 -31.80 -9.46
N ASP A 1131 21.59 -31.38 -8.24
CA ASP A 1131 22.48 -30.90 -7.19
C ASP A 1131 23.04 -32.01 -6.30
N SER A 1132 24.12 -31.68 -5.58
CA SER A 1132 24.73 -32.63 -4.65
C SER A 1132 25.60 -31.97 -3.59
N ASP A 1133 25.50 -32.48 -2.36
CA ASP A 1133 26.44 -32.16 -1.30
C ASP A 1133 27.70 -33.07 -1.37
N PRO A 1134 28.95 -32.53 -1.24
CA PRO A 1134 30.17 -33.34 -1.28
C PRO A 1134 30.39 -34.27 -0.08
N ASP A 1135 29.88 -33.92 1.10
CA ASP A 1135 30.05 -34.65 2.36
C ASP A 1135 28.85 -35.60 2.63
N GLY A 1136 27.72 -35.31 2.00
CA GLY A 1136 26.53 -36.16 1.88
C GLY A 1136 25.34 -35.71 2.73
N ASP A 1137 25.33 -34.43 3.12
CA ASP A 1137 24.28 -33.82 3.93
C ASP A 1137 23.01 -33.51 3.10
N ALA A 1138 21.90 -33.17 3.76
CA ALA A 1138 20.66 -32.83 3.07
C ALA A 1138 20.76 -31.43 2.44
N LEU A 1139 20.02 -31.21 1.35
CA LEU A 1139 19.93 -29.94 0.64
C LEU A 1139 18.49 -29.41 0.68
N ALA A 1140 18.35 -28.11 0.83
CA ALA A 1140 17.08 -27.38 0.73
C ALA A 1140 17.27 -26.06 -0.05
N ILE A 1141 16.17 -25.52 -0.59
CA ILE A 1141 16.17 -24.18 -1.20
C ILE A 1141 16.10 -23.13 -0.07
N ASP A 1142 16.97 -22.12 -0.14
CA ASP A 1142 17.01 -20.98 0.78
C ASP A 1142 16.74 -19.69 -0.02
N GLY A 1143 15.55 -19.59 -0.60
CA GLY A 1143 15.09 -18.46 -1.41
C GLY A 1143 15.59 -18.41 -2.86
N PHE A 1144 15.04 -17.45 -3.61
CA PHE A 1144 15.28 -17.22 -5.03
C PHE A 1144 15.13 -15.72 -5.37
N THR A 1145 15.37 -15.35 -6.63
CA THR A 1145 14.95 -14.07 -7.21
C THR A 1145 13.69 -14.27 -8.05
N ASN A 1146 12.83 -13.27 -8.18
CA ASN A 1146 11.70 -13.36 -9.10
C ASN A 1146 12.19 -13.35 -10.58
N PRO A 1147 11.57 -14.11 -11.49
CA PRO A 1147 11.73 -13.97 -12.93
C PRO A 1147 11.19 -12.62 -13.45
N PHE A 1148 11.36 -12.32 -14.75
CA PHE A 1148 10.77 -11.11 -15.37
C PHE A 1148 9.43 -11.35 -16.06
N HIS A 1149 9.13 -12.60 -16.45
CA HIS A 1149 7.96 -12.94 -17.26
C HIS A 1149 7.08 -13.99 -16.58
N ALA A 1150 7.25 -14.21 -15.28
CA ALA A 1150 6.53 -15.22 -14.52
C ALA A 1150 6.61 -14.99 -13.01
N ASP A 1151 5.58 -15.43 -12.31
CA ASP A 1151 5.59 -15.62 -10.87
C ASP A 1151 6.30 -16.93 -10.50
N LEU A 1152 6.83 -16.99 -9.27
CA LEU A 1152 7.63 -18.11 -8.79
C LEU A 1152 7.31 -18.44 -7.33
N THR A 1153 6.76 -19.63 -7.08
CA THR A 1153 6.29 -20.06 -5.75
C THR A 1153 7.00 -21.34 -5.29
N LEU A 1154 7.62 -21.33 -4.11
CA LEU A 1154 8.20 -22.54 -3.50
C LEU A 1154 7.08 -23.45 -2.98
N GLN A 1155 7.09 -24.70 -3.44
CA GLN A 1155 6.13 -25.73 -3.07
C GLN A 1155 6.58 -26.49 -1.82
N ASP A 1156 5.62 -27.06 -1.07
CA ASP A 1156 5.83 -27.90 0.13
C ASP A 1156 6.82 -29.06 -0.07
N ASP A 1157 6.98 -29.56 -1.30
CA ASP A 1157 7.88 -30.67 -1.63
C ASP A 1157 9.32 -30.24 -1.98
N GLY A 1158 9.59 -28.93 -1.97
CA GLY A 1158 10.89 -28.34 -2.28
C GLY A 1158 11.12 -28.06 -3.77
N THR A 1159 10.07 -28.10 -4.59
CA THR A 1159 10.12 -27.68 -6.01
C THR A 1159 9.62 -26.24 -6.20
N LEU A 1160 9.90 -25.62 -7.35
CA LEU A 1160 9.45 -24.27 -7.67
C LEU A 1160 8.35 -24.32 -8.76
N LEU A 1161 7.19 -23.73 -8.50
CA LEU A 1161 6.15 -23.49 -9.51
C LEU A 1161 6.47 -22.17 -10.23
N TYR A 1162 6.64 -22.24 -11.55
CA TYR A 1162 6.88 -21.10 -12.44
C TYR A 1162 5.63 -20.87 -13.30
N GLN A 1163 5.03 -19.70 -13.18
CA GLN A 1163 3.73 -19.31 -13.75
C GLN A 1163 3.94 -18.17 -14.77
N PRO A 1164 4.00 -18.42 -16.09
CA PRO A 1164 4.21 -17.35 -17.06
C PRO A 1164 3.11 -16.29 -17.02
N HIS A 1165 3.48 -15.01 -17.00
CA HIS A 1165 2.54 -13.90 -17.20
C HIS A 1165 1.86 -14.03 -18.58
N GLU A 1166 0.63 -13.53 -18.69
CA GLU A 1166 -0.16 -13.59 -19.93
C GLU A 1166 0.58 -12.98 -21.13
N ASN A 1167 0.39 -13.59 -22.31
CA ASN A 1167 0.96 -13.16 -23.59
C ASN A 1167 2.49 -13.03 -23.65
N LYS A 1168 3.26 -13.52 -22.67
CA LYS A 1168 4.74 -13.48 -22.69
C LYS A 1168 5.37 -14.67 -23.39
N VAL A 1169 6.37 -14.40 -24.22
CA VAL A 1169 7.22 -15.38 -24.91
C VAL A 1169 8.67 -14.90 -24.95
N GLY A 1170 9.63 -15.82 -24.83
CA GLY A 1170 11.06 -15.49 -24.83
C GLY A 1170 11.88 -16.35 -23.87
N THR A 1171 13.10 -15.91 -23.60
CA THR A 1171 13.94 -16.48 -22.54
C THR A 1171 13.74 -15.65 -21.28
N ASP A 1172 13.53 -16.32 -20.15
CA ASP A 1172 13.47 -15.77 -18.81
C ASP A 1172 14.50 -16.47 -17.90
N SER A 1173 14.83 -15.88 -16.76
CA SER A 1173 15.81 -16.47 -15.83
C SER A 1173 15.69 -15.94 -14.41
N PHE A 1174 15.94 -16.82 -13.45
CA PHE A 1174 16.04 -16.48 -12.03
C PHE A 1174 17.18 -17.24 -11.36
N ASP A 1175 17.71 -16.71 -10.25
CA ASP A 1175 18.67 -17.40 -9.40
C ASP A 1175 17.96 -18.06 -8.20
N TYR A 1176 18.47 -19.20 -7.75
CA TYR A 1176 18.11 -19.81 -6.47
C TYR A 1176 19.35 -20.08 -5.62
N TRP A 1177 19.14 -20.17 -4.30
CA TRP A 1177 20.18 -20.60 -3.37
C TRP A 1177 19.84 -21.95 -2.76
N VAL A 1178 20.84 -22.82 -2.67
CA VAL A 1178 20.76 -24.12 -1.99
C VAL A 1178 21.61 -24.08 -0.71
N ILE A 1179 21.09 -24.66 0.38
CA ILE A 1179 21.74 -24.71 1.69
C ILE A 1179 21.91 -26.15 2.17
N ASP A 1180 23.03 -26.46 2.86
CA ASP A 1180 23.22 -27.72 3.59
C ASP A 1180 22.75 -27.64 5.06
N ASP A 1181 22.65 -28.79 5.73
CA ASP A 1181 22.34 -28.89 7.17
C ASP A 1181 23.39 -28.18 8.09
N ASN A 1182 24.53 -27.73 7.55
CA ASN A 1182 25.57 -26.97 8.25
C ASN A 1182 25.52 -25.45 7.95
N GLY A 1183 24.53 -24.96 7.22
CA GLY A 1183 24.33 -23.53 6.93
C GLY A 1183 25.20 -22.97 5.80
N VAL A 1184 25.84 -23.82 4.99
CA VAL A 1184 26.68 -23.44 3.86
C VAL A 1184 25.84 -23.33 2.59
N LEU A 1185 25.93 -22.17 1.93
CA LEU A 1185 25.13 -21.81 0.76
C LEU A 1185 25.89 -22.03 -0.56
N SER A 1186 25.14 -22.25 -1.64
CA SER A 1186 25.58 -22.10 -3.03
C SER A 1186 24.44 -21.58 -3.90
N GLN A 1187 24.77 -21.04 -5.07
CA GLN A 1187 23.84 -20.38 -6.00
C GLN A 1187 23.92 -21.04 -7.37
N ALA A 1188 22.78 -21.15 -8.05
CA ALA A 1188 22.70 -21.53 -9.45
C ALA A 1188 21.56 -20.76 -10.14
N THR A 1189 21.64 -20.66 -11.46
CA THR A 1189 20.66 -19.95 -12.29
C THR A 1189 19.75 -20.94 -13.00
N VAL A 1190 18.45 -20.67 -13.03
CA VAL A 1190 17.48 -21.35 -13.88
C VAL A 1190 17.21 -20.49 -15.12
N VAL A 1191 17.20 -21.10 -16.30
CA VAL A 1191 16.79 -20.44 -17.55
C VAL A 1191 15.53 -21.11 -18.10
N VAL A 1192 14.48 -20.34 -18.34
CA VAL A 1192 13.19 -20.83 -18.85
C VAL A 1192 12.95 -20.29 -20.26
N GLU A 1193 12.63 -21.17 -21.20
CA GLU A 1193 12.21 -20.78 -22.55
C GLU A 1193 10.68 -20.86 -22.68
N ILE A 1194 10.02 -19.70 -22.73
CA ILE A 1194 8.57 -19.56 -22.95
C ILE A 1194 8.30 -19.46 -24.46
N PHE A 1195 7.42 -20.29 -25.01
CA PHE A 1195 7.15 -20.34 -26.46
C PHE A 1195 5.67 -20.23 -26.84
N ASP A 1196 5.43 -19.60 -27.99
CA ASP A 1196 4.16 -19.59 -28.74
C ASP A 1196 3.88 -20.97 -29.39
N LEU A 1197 2.59 -21.33 -29.59
CA LEU A 1197 2.10 -22.70 -29.87
C LEU A 1197 1.83 -23.02 -31.37
#